data_AF-A0A961SM61-F1
#
_entry.id   AF-A0A961SM61-F1
#
_cell.length_a   1.000
_cell.length_b   1.000
_cell.length_c   1.000
_cell.angle_alpha   90.00
_cell.angle_beta   90.00
_cell.angle_gamma   90.00
#
_symmetry.space_group_name_H-M   'P 1'
#
loop_
_entity.id
_entity.type
_entity.pdbx_description
1 polymer ?
#
loop_
_entity_poly.entity_id
_entity_poly.type
_entity_poly.pdbx_seq_one_letter_code
_entity_poly.pdbx_strand_id
1 'polypeptide(L)'
;MGLFWASVFGEYPVHIAEAIDKDFADALDISKPEVRVDKFRELTDGDVLFPRRVTQWATRVRGGSGFRRNASVFFLDASKIEDVIDFWNLRASGRQVLPLPKQFLDEKSFRQIVVEFLDEHRRPWGTDGNGFDVASLIRSRNSTMDEMQAFAKSLALTSAEGKPGGATQRMSLQHWYPRLWDEWARGKDSGVADVYGEDEETIDIEGEEHLSMRLKSIIPSFGRENWYWSQGRCVNEFDLRLYGADEHLAEVYPKVEGNHLLQAITGNIGRYGEWRVGRHGLVRIVNRLFGESRKAPESEKIFFAWLKDRGWEAKLSSPGILAKQIYKRLGGAVGMLADKDVLALIEHMNGGMVSKGGAQIDDRVVAEREASVAEVKRKLNAHRYEWFIQKGIFKLGLQAKCPNCQRNSWFPMAALKEELDCPKCLNTFPAAGNIDQGRGGWFYRTAGPFSVPNFADGAFSVLLTLEALAGRVTSGRRSTPVPSFEATAPGKVDLEADLAMFWREASYGDDTAGILFGECKSYGPFKPKDFQRMRYLAEMFPGAILVFSTLRESLTKEEIAALTRLAKFGRKHWKAERPLNPVLILTGAELLTWEHPPLCWNEELQRRFHNVYSLMEHCNASQQIYLGLPSWQEDWHAAFERRRLARAKRSQGWLKA
;
A
#
# COMPACT_ATOMS: atom_id res chain seq x y z
N MET A 1 -41.64 -2.55 13.61
CA MET A 1 -40.44 -2.36 14.46
C MET A 1 -39.62 -3.63 14.70
N GLY A 2 -40.03 -4.82 14.23
CA GLY A 2 -39.28 -6.07 14.49
C GLY A 2 -37.81 -6.02 14.07
N LEU A 3 -37.50 -5.53 12.86
CA LEU A 3 -36.12 -5.38 12.38
C LEU A 3 -35.26 -4.46 13.27
N PHE A 4 -35.83 -3.36 13.78
CA PHE A 4 -35.13 -2.48 14.71
C PHE A 4 -34.78 -3.24 16.00
N TRP A 5 -35.73 -3.94 16.60
CA TRP A 5 -35.49 -4.72 17.81
C TRP A 5 -34.47 -5.84 17.60
N ALA A 6 -34.54 -6.56 16.48
CA ALA A 6 -33.54 -7.54 16.09
C ALA A 6 -32.14 -6.90 15.95
N SER A 7 -32.04 -5.68 15.44
CA SER A 7 -30.76 -4.97 15.39
C SER A 7 -30.20 -4.62 16.78
N VAL A 8 -31.07 -4.39 17.77
CA VAL A 8 -30.70 -4.06 19.16
C VAL A 8 -30.36 -5.32 19.94
N PHE A 9 -31.22 -6.32 19.97
CA PHE A 9 -31.05 -7.49 20.84
C PHE A 9 -30.40 -8.69 20.13
N GLY A 10 -30.36 -8.69 18.80
CA GLY A 10 -30.02 -9.87 18.01
C GLY A 10 -31.21 -10.82 17.91
N GLU A 11 -31.20 -11.64 16.85
CA GLU A 11 -32.22 -12.66 16.61
C GLU A 11 -31.53 -13.94 16.11
N TYR A 12 -31.90 -15.07 16.69
CA TYR A 12 -31.40 -16.37 16.25
C TYR A 12 -32.29 -16.94 15.13
N PRO A 13 -31.72 -17.67 14.16
CA PRO A 13 -32.51 -18.52 13.29
C PRO A 13 -33.41 -19.47 14.10
N VAL A 14 -34.63 -19.72 13.61
CA VAL A 14 -35.67 -20.50 14.32
C VAL A 14 -35.13 -21.82 14.87
N HIS A 15 -34.41 -22.60 14.05
CA HIS A 15 -33.84 -23.89 14.46
C HIS A 15 -32.79 -23.78 15.59
N ILE A 16 -32.06 -22.66 15.67
CA ILE A 16 -31.11 -22.41 16.77
C ILE A 16 -31.87 -22.01 18.03
N ALA A 17 -32.88 -21.15 17.91
CA ALA A 17 -33.72 -20.75 19.03
C ALA A 17 -34.42 -21.97 19.66
N GLU A 18 -34.99 -22.84 18.84
CA GLU A 18 -35.64 -24.09 19.29
C GLU A 18 -34.66 -25.03 20.00
N ALA A 19 -33.43 -25.17 19.48
CA ALA A 19 -32.40 -25.99 20.13
C ALA A 19 -31.96 -25.40 21.47
N ILE A 20 -31.76 -24.06 21.54
CA ILE A 20 -31.44 -23.36 22.79
C ILE A 20 -32.54 -23.56 23.82
N ASP A 21 -33.79 -23.35 23.42
CA ASP A 21 -34.94 -23.51 24.30
C ASP A 21 -35.06 -24.93 24.83
N LYS A 22 -34.89 -25.92 23.95
CA LYS A 22 -35.05 -27.34 24.32
C LYS A 22 -33.95 -27.82 25.25
N ASP A 23 -32.70 -27.48 24.96
CA ASP A 23 -31.55 -28.11 25.60
C ASP A 23 -30.93 -27.23 26.70
N PHE A 24 -31.24 -25.93 26.74
CA PHE A 24 -30.58 -24.97 27.64
C PHE A 24 -31.52 -24.02 28.41
N ALA A 25 -32.83 -23.99 28.14
CA ALA A 25 -33.73 -23.03 28.79
C ALA A 25 -33.68 -23.08 30.32
N ASP A 26 -33.78 -24.28 30.90
CA ASP A 26 -33.78 -24.47 32.36
C ASP A 26 -32.41 -24.15 32.97
N ALA A 27 -31.32 -24.53 32.29
CA ALA A 27 -29.96 -24.36 32.80
C ALA A 27 -29.50 -22.89 32.76
N LEU A 28 -30.02 -22.10 31.81
CA LEU A 28 -29.68 -20.69 31.62
C LEU A 28 -30.76 -19.72 32.14
N ASP A 29 -31.83 -20.24 32.75
CA ASP A 29 -33.00 -19.46 33.21
C ASP A 29 -33.51 -18.49 32.12
N ILE A 30 -33.74 -19.04 30.92
CA ILE A 30 -34.09 -18.22 29.75
C ILE A 30 -35.48 -17.63 29.93
N SER A 31 -35.53 -16.29 30.02
CA SER A 31 -36.78 -15.54 29.98
C SER A 31 -37.09 -15.04 28.56
N LYS A 32 -38.38 -14.97 28.22
CA LYS A 32 -38.89 -14.44 26.93
C LYS A 32 -39.75 -13.20 27.16
N PRO A 33 -39.18 -12.09 27.66
CA PRO A 33 -39.94 -10.88 27.92
C PRO A 33 -40.42 -10.25 26.61
N GLU A 34 -41.60 -9.63 26.65
CA GLU A 34 -42.06 -8.80 25.54
C GLU A 34 -41.14 -7.56 25.38
N VAL A 35 -40.60 -7.37 24.18
CA VAL A 35 -39.70 -6.24 23.88
C VAL A 35 -40.51 -4.97 23.69
N ARG A 36 -40.43 -4.06 24.66
CA ARG A 36 -41.14 -2.77 24.67
C ARG A 36 -40.21 -1.63 25.07
N VAL A 37 -40.57 -0.41 24.67
CA VAL A 37 -39.78 0.81 24.91
C VAL A 37 -39.64 1.15 26.40
N ASP A 38 -40.69 0.93 27.19
CA ASP A 38 -40.71 1.17 28.63
C ASP A 38 -39.78 0.23 29.41
N LYS A 39 -39.51 -0.95 28.85
CA LYS A 39 -38.60 -1.96 29.41
C LYS A 39 -37.17 -1.88 28.86
N PHE A 40 -36.86 -0.93 27.98
CA PHE A 40 -35.54 -0.87 27.33
C PHE A 40 -34.38 -0.87 28.31
N ARG A 41 -34.50 -0.13 29.42
CA ARG A 41 -33.48 -0.07 30.48
C ARG A 41 -33.22 -1.43 31.10
N GLU A 42 -34.29 -2.09 31.55
CA GLU A 42 -34.25 -3.43 32.17
C GLU A 42 -33.62 -4.45 31.21
N LEU A 43 -34.05 -4.46 29.95
CA LEU A 43 -33.56 -5.41 28.94
C LEU A 43 -32.13 -5.14 28.45
N THR A 44 -31.57 -3.97 28.77
CA THR A 44 -30.19 -3.59 28.40
C THR A 44 -29.28 -3.39 29.60
N ASP A 45 -29.73 -3.74 30.81
CA ASP A 45 -28.92 -3.70 32.04
C ASP A 45 -27.68 -4.59 31.91
N GLY A 46 -26.56 -4.24 32.54
CA GLY A 46 -25.25 -4.88 32.39
C GLY A 46 -25.27 -6.41 32.60
N ASP A 47 -26.12 -6.88 33.50
CA ASP A 47 -26.24 -8.30 33.87
C ASP A 47 -27.17 -9.11 32.95
N VAL A 48 -27.85 -8.46 32.00
CA VAL A 48 -28.77 -9.13 31.06
C VAL A 48 -28.03 -9.60 29.82
N LEU A 49 -28.03 -10.91 29.58
CA LEU A 49 -27.50 -11.50 28.35
C LEU A 49 -28.61 -11.69 27.32
N PHE A 50 -28.48 -11.02 26.19
CA PHE A 50 -29.34 -11.18 25.01
C PHE A 50 -28.51 -11.63 23.80
N PRO A 51 -29.12 -12.18 22.73
CA PRO A 51 -28.39 -12.85 21.65
C PRO A 51 -27.16 -12.11 21.13
N ARG A 52 -27.28 -10.80 20.88
CA ARG A 52 -26.17 -9.97 20.44
C ARG A 52 -25.01 -9.91 21.45
N ARG A 53 -25.28 -9.76 22.76
CA ARG A 53 -24.23 -9.75 23.79
C ARG A 53 -23.52 -11.08 23.90
N VAL A 54 -24.26 -12.18 23.77
CA VAL A 54 -23.68 -13.53 23.74
C VAL A 54 -22.73 -13.68 22.56
N THR A 55 -23.10 -13.19 21.36
CA THR A 55 -22.22 -13.25 20.18
C THR A 55 -20.96 -12.36 20.27
N GLN A 56 -20.89 -11.45 21.24
CA GLN A 56 -19.71 -10.63 21.50
C GLN A 56 -18.77 -11.26 22.54
N TRP A 57 -19.19 -12.34 23.19
CA TRP A 57 -18.39 -13.04 24.18
C TRP A 57 -17.06 -13.51 23.58
N ALA A 58 -15.96 -13.29 24.33
CA ALA A 58 -14.59 -13.60 23.91
C ALA A 58 -14.10 -12.92 22.61
N THR A 59 -14.78 -11.87 22.14
CA THR A 59 -14.30 -11.01 21.05
C THR A 59 -13.69 -9.73 21.58
N ARG A 60 -12.58 -9.28 20.98
CA ARG A 60 -11.95 -8.00 21.30
C ARG A 60 -12.11 -7.04 20.14
N VAL A 61 -12.63 -5.85 20.44
CA VAL A 61 -12.69 -4.74 19.50
C VAL A 61 -11.35 -4.00 19.56
N ARG A 62 -10.56 -4.05 18.47
CA ARG A 62 -9.33 -3.25 18.31
C ARG A 62 -9.59 -2.14 17.30
N GLY A 63 -9.01 -0.96 17.51
CA GLY A 63 -9.32 0.23 16.71
C GLY A 63 -10.49 1.04 17.31
N GLY A 64 -10.56 2.32 16.96
CA GLY A 64 -11.47 3.30 17.59
C GLY A 64 -10.78 4.37 18.45
N SER A 65 -9.45 4.34 18.55
CA SER A 65 -8.65 5.32 19.30
C SER A 65 -8.18 6.48 18.40
N GLY A 66 -9.11 7.34 18.00
CA GLY A 66 -8.77 8.75 17.89
C GLY A 66 -8.60 9.34 19.31
N PHE A 67 -7.98 10.51 19.44
CA PHE A 67 -7.91 11.24 20.72
C PHE A 67 -9.30 11.53 21.33
N ARG A 68 -10.39 11.37 20.56
CA ARG A 68 -11.78 11.53 21.00
C ARG A 68 -12.47 10.18 21.12
N ARG A 69 -13.20 9.98 22.23
CA ARG A 69 -14.10 8.83 22.41
C ARG A 69 -15.35 9.00 21.54
N ASN A 70 -15.73 7.95 20.82
CA ASN A 70 -16.71 8.01 19.73
C ASN A 70 -18.13 7.59 20.13
N ALA A 71 -18.53 7.87 21.36
CA ALA A 71 -19.89 7.61 21.83
C ALA A 71 -20.89 8.47 21.05
N SER A 72 -22.00 7.87 20.65
CA SER A 72 -23.00 8.57 19.85
C SER A 72 -24.42 8.11 20.18
N VAL A 73 -25.34 9.07 20.11
CA VAL A 73 -26.77 8.79 20.07
C VAL A 73 -27.18 8.93 18.61
N PHE A 74 -27.74 7.88 18.02
CA PHE A 74 -28.15 7.90 16.63
C PHE A 74 -29.65 8.17 16.53
N PHE A 75 -30.02 9.38 16.12
CA PHE A 75 -31.40 9.81 15.93
C PHE A 75 -31.93 9.27 14.61
N LEU A 76 -32.83 8.28 14.68
CA LEU A 76 -33.27 7.50 13.53
C LEU A 76 -34.79 7.32 13.43
N ASP A 77 -35.27 6.97 12.25
CA ASP A 77 -36.61 6.44 12.03
C ASP A 77 -36.55 4.90 12.02
N ALA A 78 -36.98 4.26 13.11
CA ALA A 78 -36.93 2.80 13.25
C ALA A 78 -37.91 2.05 12.31
N SER A 79 -38.80 2.77 11.62
CA SER A 79 -39.67 2.19 10.58
C SER A 79 -38.98 2.06 9.22
N LYS A 80 -37.82 2.71 9.04
CA LYS A 80 -37.05 2.72 7.79
C LYS A 80 -35.88 1.75 7.88
N ILE A 81 -35.78 0.84 6.92
CA ILE A 81 -34.76 -0.21 6.89
C ILE A 81 -33.37 0.42 6.78
N GLU A 82 -33.22 1.47 5.98
CA GLU A 82 -31.97 2.17 5.74
C GLU A 82 -31.39 2.76 7.04
N ASP A 83 -32.24 3.30 7.90
CA ASP A 83 -31.86 3.85 9.19
C ASP A 83 -31.44 2.75 10.16
N VAL A 84 -32.10 1.60 10.15
CA VAL A 84 -31.68 0.44 10.96
C VAL A 84 -30.35 -0.13 10.48
N ILE A 85 -30.12 -0.16 9.17
CA ILE A 85 -28.83 -0.54 8.57
C ILE A 85 -27.73 0.46 8.97
N ASP A 86 -28.00 1.76 8.92
CA ASP A 86 -27.06 2.81 9.35
C ASP A 86 -26.72 2.68 10.84
N PHE A 87 -27.71 2.39 11.69
CA PHE A 87 -27.47 2.09 13.11
C PHE A 87 -26.55 0.88 13.29
N TRP A 88 -26.76 -0.19 12.52
CA TRP A 88 -25.89 -1.37 12.54
C TRP A 88 -24.47 -1.02 12.10
N ASN A 89 -24.32 -0.29 10.99
CA ASN A 89 -23.02 0.12 10.46
C ASN A 89 -22.22 1.00 11.44
N LEU A 90 -22.88 1.94 12.13
CA LEU A 90 -22.22 2.76 13.17
C LEU A 90 -21.69 1.91 14.32
N ARG A 91 -22.43 0.88 14.75
CA ARG A 91 -21.94 -0.05 15.78
C ARG A 91 -20.81 -0.93 15.27
N ALA A 92 -20.91 -1.41 14.04
CA ALA A 92 -19.87 -2.21 13.40
C ALA A 92 -18.56 -1.42 13.24
N SER A 93 -18.61 -0.08 13.25
CA SER A 93 -17.42 0.77 13.26
C SER A 93 -16.74 0.87 14.64
N GLY A 94 -17.15 0.07 15.63
CA GLY A 94 -16.61 0.07 16.99
C GLY A 94 -17.15 1.15 17.92
N ARG A 95 -18.15 1.93 17.48
CA ARG A 95 -18.74 3.00 18.29
C ARG A 95 -19.69 2.44 19.35
N GLN A 96 -19.71 3.07 20.51
CA GLN A 96 -20.82 2.95 21.44
C GLN A 96 -21.98 3.80 20.90
N VAL A 97 -23.02 3.13 20.39
CA VAL A 97 -24.17 3.79 19.76
C VAL A 97 -25.44 3.45 20.52
N LEU A 98 -26.07 4.47 21.11
CA LEU A 98 -27.44 4.38 21.62
C LEU A 98 -28.41 4.72 20.48
N PRO A 99 -29.30 3.79 20.06
CA PRO A 99 -30.33 4.14 19.09
C PRO A 99 -31.34 5.07 19.74
N LEU A 100 -31.76 6.12 19.02
CA LEU A 100 -32.85 7.00 19.43
C LEU A 100 -33.90 7.05 18.31
N PRO A 101 -34.86 6.10 18.32
CA PRO A 101 -35.99 6.13 17.40
C PRO A 101 -36.88 7.35 17.65
N LYS A 102 -37.27 8.04 16.59
CA LYS A 102 -38.26 9.12 16.62
C LYS A 102 -39.59 8.71 17.25
N GLN A 103 -39.94 7.43 17.15
CA GLN A 103 -41.15 6.88 17.73
C GLN A 103 -41.12 6.82 19.25
N PHE A 104 -39.95 6.97 19.88
CA PHE A 104 -39.76 6.87 21.33
C PHE A 104 -39.58 8.24 21.99
N LEU A 105 -39.75 9.34 21.23
CA LEU A 105 -39.43 10.66 21.75
C LEU A 105 -40.32 11.08 22.91
N ASP A 106 -41.54 10.58 23.05
CA ASP A 106 -42.45 10.94 24.15
C ASP A 106 -42.31 10.05 25.38
N GLU A 107 -41.51 8.98 25.29
CA GLU A 107 -41.33 8.01 26.36
C GLU A 107 -40.34 8.51 27.41
N LYS A 108 -40.86 8.85 28.60
CA LYS A 108 -40.07 9.44 29.69
C LYS A 108 -38.92 8.54 30.15
N SER A 109 -39.17 7.23 30.26
CA SER A 109 -38.15 6.24 30.65
C SER A 109 -37.00 6.20 29.63
N PHE A 110 -37.32 6.28 28.34
CA PHE A 110 -36.31 6.28 27.28
C PHE A 110 -35.51 7.60 27.24
N ARG A 111 -36.18 8.75 27.45
CA ARG A 111 -35.49 10.04 27.60
C ARG A 111 -34.46 10.01 28.71
N GLN A 112 -34.79 9.41 29.85
CA GLN A 112 -33.88 9.27 30.98
C GLN A 112 -32.62 8.46 30.60
N ILE A 113 -32.78 7.37 29.84
CA ILE A 113 -31.66 6.55 29.34
C ILE A 113 -30.74 7.38 28.45
N VAL A 114 -31.30 8.23 27.58
CA VAL A 114 -30.50 9.13 26.74
C VAL A 114 -29.70 10.10 27.59
N VAL A 115 -30.31 10.72 28.61
CA VAL A 115 -29.60 11.64 29.52
C VAL A 115 -28.47 10.94 30.26
N GLU A 116 -28.74 9.76 30.83
CA GLU A 116 -27.75 8.95 31.55
C GLU A 116 -26.57 8.56 30.63
N PHE A 117 -26.86 8.12 29.40
CA PHE A 117 -25.83 7.81 28.42
C PHE A 117 -24.95 9.03 28.08
N LEU A 118 -25.55 10.21 27.91
CA LEU A 118 -24.81 11.45 27.65
C LEU A 118 -23.94 11.86 28.84
N ASP A 119 -24.45 11.71 30.07
CA ASP A 119 -23.72 12.02 31.29
C ASP A 119 -22.56 11.04 31.54
N GLU A 120 -22.75 9.74 31.29
CA GLU A 120 -21.70 8.71 31.41
C GLU A 120 -20.53 8.95 30.45
N HIS A 121 -20.83 9.43 29.24
CA HIS A 121 -19.84 9.67 28.19
C HIS A 121 -19.30 11.10 28.19
N ARG A 122 -19.72 11.94 29.14
CA ARG A 122 -19.16 13.27 29.38
C ARG A 122 -17.91 13.15 30.23
N ARG A 123 -16.75 13.52 29.68
CA ARG A 123 -15.47 13.42 30.40
C ARG A 123 -14.67 14.72 30.31
N PRO A 124 -14.12 15.23 31.42
CA PRO A 124 -13.25 16.39 31.37
C PRO A 124 -11.97 16.05 30.58
N TRP A 125 -11.52 16.99 29.75
CA TRP A 125 -10.28 16.93 28.98
C TRP A 125 -9.41 18.14 29.29
N GLY A 126 -8.12 17.92 29.53
CA GLY A 126 -7.15 18.94 29.93
C GLY A 126 -7.07 19.17 31.44
N THR A 127 -6.05 19.91 31.88
CA THR A 127 -5.78 20.24 33.30
C THR A 127 -6.70 21.32 33.85
N ASP A 128 -7.29 22.13 32.97
CA ASP A 128 -7.96 23.39 33.35
C ASP A 128 -9.46 23.20 33.65
N GLY A 129 -9.96 21.95 33.57
CA GLY A 129 -11.34 21.57 33.92
C GLY A 129 -12.46 22.13 33.01
N ASN A 130 -12.11 22.95 32.02
CA ASN A 130 -13.07 23.67 31.17
C ASN A 130 -13.40 22.94 29.85
N GLY A 131 -12.58 21.98 29.42
CA GLY A 131 -12.82 21.16 28.23
C GLY A 131 -13.55 19.86 28.59
N PHE A 132 -14.56 19.47 27.79
CA PHE A 132 -15.21 18.17 27.93
C PHE A 132 -15.26 17.46 26.58
N ASP A 133 -14.92 16.17 26.57
CA ASP A 133 -15.39 15.25 25.54
C ASP A 133 -16.85 14.90 25.81
N VAL A 134 -17.67 14.92 24.75
CA VAL A 134 -19.11 14.69 24.81
C VAL A 134 -19.55 13.76 23.70
N ALA A 135 -20.62 13.00 23.93
CA ALA A 135 -21.22 12.18 22.90
C ALA A 135 -21.85 13.04 21.77
N SER A 136 -21.86 12.50 20.56
CA SER A 136 -22.48 13.14 19.40
C SER A 136 -23.89 12.63 19.15
N LEU A 137 -24.85 13.53 18.95
CA LEU A 137 -26.18 13.21 18.45
C LEU A 137 -26.15 13.25 16.91
N ILE A 138 -26.15 12.08 16.29
CA ILE A 138 -26.00 11.88 14.84
C ILE A 138 -27.39 11.75 14.21
N ARG A 139 -27.65 12.58 13.20
CA ARG A 139 -28.90 12.54 12.43
C ARG A 139 -28.90 11.41 11.39
N SER A 140 -29.98 10.64 11.31
CA SER A 140 -30.20 9.72 10.19
C SER A 140 -30.63 10.42 8.90
N ARG A 141 -30.59 9.70 7.78
CA ARG A 141 -31.02 10.23 6.48
C ARG A 141 -32.53 10.46 6.40
N ASN A 142 -33.33 9.67 7.12
CA ASN A 142 -34.79 9.79 7.18
C ASN A 142 -35.27 10.68 8.35
N SER A 143 -34.37 11.47 8.91
CA SER A 143 -34.64 12.44 9.97
C SER A 143 -34.35 13.86 9.55
N THR A 144 -35.13 14.83 10.02
CA THR A 144 -34.86 16.25 9.78
C THR A 144 -33.96 16.82 10.88
N MET A 145 -33.32 17.94 10.57
CA MET A 145 -32.52 18.65 11.56
C MET A 145 -33.39 19.25 12.66
N ASP A 146 -34.53 19.82 12.29
CA ASP A 146 -35.43 20.50 13.21
C ASP A 146 -35.98 19.53 14.27
N GLU A 147 -36.37 18.32 13.87
CA GLU A 147 -36.79 17.26 14.79
C GLU A 147 -35.68 16.93 15.81
N MET A 148 -34.45 16.73 15.34
CA MET A 148 -33.32 16.39 16.21
C MET A 148 -32.96 17.55 17.16
N GLN A 149 -32.99 18.80 16.68
CA GLN A 149 -32.75 19.99 17.51
C GLN A 149 -33.86 20.19 18.54
N ALA A 150 -35.12 20.00 18.15
CA ALA A 150 -36.26 20.10 19.04
C ALA A 150 -36.13 19.10 20.20
N PHE A 151 -35.79 17.84 19.89
CA PHE A 151 -35.52 16.84 20.91
C PHE A 151 -34.34 17.23 21.81
N ALA A 152 -33.20 17.62 21.23
CA ALA A 152 -32.02 18.02 22.01
C ALA A 152 -32.31 19.19 22.97
N LYS A 153 -33.13 20.16 22.56
CA LYS A 153 -33.61 21.25 23.42
C LYS A 153 -34.56 20.76 24.52
N SER A 154 -35.38 19.76 24.22
CA SER A 154 -36.37 19.20 25.16
C SER A 154 -35.75 18.44 26.35
N LEU A 155 -34.49 18.00 26.24
CA LEU A 155 -33.79 17.25 27.29
C LEU A 155 -33.45 18.09 28.54
N ALA A 156 -33.80 19.38 28.57
CA ALA A 156 -33.71 20.27 29.74
C ALA A 156 -32.43 20.08 30.57
N LEU A 157 -31.28 20.13 29.90
CA LEU A 157 -29.97 19.91 30.52
C LEU A 157 -29.61 21.10 31.42
N THR A 158 -29.88 20.99 32.71
CA THR A 158 -29.49 22.01 33.70
C THR A 158 -27.97 22.09 33.82
N SER A 159 -27.43 23.31 33.91
CA SER A 159 -26.01 23.55 34.25
C SER A 159 -25.70 22.85 35.57
N ALA A 160 -24.66 22.02 35.60
CA ALA A 160 -24.29 21.26 36.78
C ALA A 160 -23.89 22.13 37.99
N GLU A 161 -23.70 23.42 37.82
CA GLU A 161 -23.51 24.35 38.93
C GLU A 161 -24.19 25.68 38.56
N GLY A 162 -24.97 26.27 39.47
CA GLY A 162 -25.71 27.52 39.28
C GLY A 162 -24.83 28.78 39.13
N LYS A 163 -23.74 28.70 38.37
CA LYS A 163 -22.91 29.85 38.00
C LYS A 163 -23.32 30.37 36.61
N PRO A 164 -23.67 31.65 36.47
CA PRO A 164 -24.00 32.26 35.18
C PRO A 164 -22.70 32.45 34.39
N GLY A 165 -22.39 31.51 33.52
CA GLY A 165 -21.20 31.56 32.64
C GLY A 165 -20.74 30.22 32.06
N GLY A 166 -21.20 29.08 32.58
CA GLY A 166 -20.76 27.76 32.13
C GLY A 166 -21.91 26.90 31.61
N ALA A 167 -22.46 27.20 30.43
CA ALA A 167 -23.29 26.21 29.72
C ALA A 167 -22.38 25.05 29.31
N THR A 168 -22.20 24.09 30.23
CA THR A 168 -21.37 22.91 30.01
C THR A 168 -22.07 22.03 28.99
N GLN A 169 -21.68 22.18 27.73
CA GLN A 169 -22.16 21.39 26.61
C GLN A 169 -22.07 19.91 26.99
N ARG A 170 -23.20 19.18 27.00
CA ARG A 170 -23.23 17.74 27.30
C ARG A 170 -23.28 16.85 26.06
N MET A 171 -23.55 17.45 24.89
CA MET A 171 -23.58 16.74 23.61
C MET A 171 -23.15 17.66 22.46
N SER A 172 -22.70 17.06 21.36
CA SER A 172 -22.49 17.75 20.09
C SER A 172 -23.56 17.34 19.07
N LEU A 173 -24.09 18.28 18.30
CA LEU A 173 -25.01 17.95 17.20
C LEU A 173 -24.20 17.66 15.95
N GLN A 174 -24.37 16.47 15.39
CA GLN A 174 -23.69 16.05 14.17
C GLN A 174 -24.70 15.93 13.03
N HIS A 175 -24.56 16.83 12.05
CA HIS A 175 -25.51 16.98 10.94
C HIS A 175 -25.31 15.98 9.80
N TRP A 176 -24.23 15.20 9.85
CA TRP A 176 -23.76 14.33 8.79
C TRP A 176 -23.48 12.92 9.32
N TYR A 177 -23.74 11.91 8.49
CA TYR A 177 -23.41 10.52 8.79
C TYR A 177 -21.90 10.27 8.53
N PRO A 178 -21.18 9.58 9.43
CA PRO A 178 -19.77 9.22 9.22
C PRO A 178 -19.50 8.60 7.85
N ARG A 179 -18.44 9.04 7.16
CA ARG A 179 -18.11 8.56 5.81
C ARG A 179 -17.33 7.24 5.87
N LEU A 180 -17.96 6.22 6.48
CA LEU A 180 -17.37 4.89 6.70
C LEU A 180 -16.97 4.20 5.38
N TRP A 181 -17.57 4.59 4.26
CA TRP A 181 -17.30 4.01 2.94
C TRP A 181 -16.16 4.70 2.19
N ASP A 182 -15.85 5.94 2.56
CA ASP A 182 -14.80 6.72 1.92
C ASP A 182 -13.46 6.41 2.55
N GLU A 183 -12.62 5.66 1.84
CA GLU A 183 -11.26 5.26 2.27
C GLU A 183 -10.46 6.40 2.91
N TRP A 184 -10.55 7.61 2.35
CA TRP A 184 -9.80 8.79 2.82
C TRP A 184 -10.40 9.50 4.04
N ALA A 185 -11.68 9.30 4.32
CA ALA A 185 -12.38 9.95 5.42
C ALA A 185 -12.64 8.99 6.59
N ARG A 186 -12.64 7.69 6.32
CA ARG A 186 -12.98 6.63 7.26
C ARG A 186 -12.20 6.72 8.58
N GLY A 187 -10.87 6.87 8.52
CA GLY A 187 -10.04 7.06 9.72
C GLY A 187 -10.34 8.37 10.46
N LYS A 188 -10.41 9.48 9.70
CA LYS A 188 -10.68 10.84 10.21
C LYS A 188 -12.05 10.97 10.88
N ASP A 189 -13.04 10.26 10.37
CA ASP A 189 -14.39 10.18 10.92
C ASP A 189 -14.49 9.09 11.99
N SER A 190 -13.37 8.62 12.56
CA SER A 190 -13.32 7.58 13.60
C SER A 190 -14.14 6.34 13.26
N GLY A 191 -14.02 5.92 12.01
CA GLY A 191 -14.97 5.06 11.31
C GLY A 191 -14.59 3.60 11.24
N VAL A 192 -13.62 3.10 12.03
CA VAL A 192 -13.46 1.66 12.12
C VAL A 192 -12.88 1.15 13.42
N ALA A 193 -13.46 0.04 13.85
CA ALA A 193 -12.79 -0.96 14.65
C ALA A 193 -12.86 -2.30 13.91
N ASP A 194 -11.88 -3.13 14.17
CA ASP A 194 -11.83 -4.50 13.74
C ASP A 194 -12.10 -5.38 14.97
N VAL A 195 -12.88 -6.44 14.78
CA VAL A 195 -13.27 -7.35 15.85
C VAL A 195 -12.47 -8.63 15.67
N TYR A 196 -11.53 -8.87 16.58
CA TYR A 196 -10.63 -10.01 16.53
C TYR A 196 -10.98 -11.01 17.63
N GLY A 197 -10.69 -12.29 17.35
CA GLY A 197 -10.45 -13.26 18.42
C GLY A 197 -9.10 -13.00 19.09
N GLU A 198 -8.82 -13.69 20.19
CA GLU A 198 -7.57 -13.49 20.94
C GLU A 198 -6.36 -14.25 20.35
N ASP A 199 -6.58 -15.05 19.31
CA ASP A 199 -5.57 -15.93 18.72
C ASP A 199 -4.85 -15.28 17.52
N GLU A 200 -3.52 -15.40 17.48
CA GLU A 200 -2.62 -14.97 16.40
C GLU A 200 -1.55 -16.07 16.17
N GLU A 201 -1.12 -16.28 14.92
CA GLU A 201 -0.02 -17.19 14.57
C GLU A 201 0.89 -16.47 13.57
N THR A 202 2.20 -16.46 13.84
CA THR A 202 3.23 -15.97 12.93
C THR A 202 3.94 -17.17 12.31
N ILE A 203 4.18 -17.13 11.00
CA ILE A 203 4.85 -18.20 10.25
C ILE A 203 6.10 -17.60 9.63
N ASP A 204 7.27 -18.10 10.04
CA ASP A 204 8.54 -17.79 9.38
C ASP A 204 8.73 -18.72 8.18
N ILE A 205 8.95 -18.15 7.00
CA ILE A 205 9.10 -18.89 5.72
C ILE A 205 10.59 -19.20 5.44
N GLU A 206 11.48 -18.92 6.40
CA GLU A 206 12.93 -19.06 6.21
C GLU A 206 13.33 -20.52 5.97
N GLY A 207 14.04 -20.77 4.86
CA GLY A 207 14.62 -22.08 4.55
C GLY A 207 13.67 -23.08 3.88
N GLU A 208 12.42 -22.74 3.56
CA GLU A 208 11.56 -23.63 2.78
C GLU A 208 11.96 -23.66 1.29
N GLU A 209 12.22 -24.86 0.76
CA GLU A 209 12.35 -25.07 -0.68
C GLU A 209 11.08 -24.57 -1.37
N HIS A 210 11.22 -23.63 -2.31
CA HIS A 210 10.14 -23.08 -3.15
C HIS A 210 9.20 -22.03 -2.54
N LEU A 211 9.52 -21.40 -1.41
CA LEU A 211 8.68 -20.33 -0.81
C LEU A 211 7.24 -20.80 -0.54
N SER A 212 7.08 -22.07 -0.11
CA SER A 212 5.80 -22.55 0.36
C SER A 212 5.43 -21.91 1.70
N MET A 213 4.13 -21.80 1.92
CA MET A 213 3.53 -21.28 3.14
C MET A 213 2.47 -22.28 3.56
N ARG A 214 2.62 -22.85 4.76
CA ARG A 214 1.60 -23.72 5.33
C ARG A 214 0.60 -22.90 6.15
N LEU A 215 -0.48 -22.48 5.50
CA LEU A 215 -1.54 -21.70 6.11
C LEU A 215 -2.47 -22.62 6.90
N LYS A 216 -2.27 -22.69 8.21
CA LYS A 216 -3.23 -23.33 9.12
C LYS A 216 -4.41 -22.40 9.35
N SER A 217 -5.61 -22.97 9.41
CA SER A 217 -6.79 -22.20 9.78
C SER A 217 -6.75 -21.94 11.29
N ILE A 218 -6.77 -20.67 11.67
CA ILE A 218 -6.81 -20.25 13.08
C ILE A 218 -8.28 -20.11 13.46
N ILE A 219 -8.72 -20.89 14.44
CA ILE A 219 -10.05 -20.74 15.03
C ILE A 219 -9.87 -20.24 16.46
N PRO A 220 -10.57 -19.16 16.84
CA PRO A 220 -10.57 -18.68 18.22
C PRO A 220 -10.81 -19.82 19.21
N SER A 221 -10.08 -19.84 20.32
CA SER A 221 -10.18 -20.88 21.38
C SER A 221 -11.63 -21.27 21.71
N PHE A 222 -12.52 -20.29 21.87
CA PHE A 222 -13.94 -20.48 22.14
C PHE A 222 -14.75 -21.17 21.02
N GLY A 223 -14.22 -21.21 19.79
CA GLY A 223 -14.85 -21.83 18.62
C GLY A 223 -14.27 -23.19 18.24
N ARG A 224 -13.26 -23.71 18.96
CA ARG A 224 -12.53 -24.94 18.59
C ARG A 224 -13.31 -26.22 18.87
N GLU A 225 -14.16 -26.23 19.89
CA GLU A 225 -14.82 -27.44 20.41
C GLU A 225 -15.99 -27.93 19.53
N ASN A 226 -16.50 -27.11 18.62
CA ASN A 226 -17.66 -27.43 17.80
C ASN A 226 -17.26 -27.92 16.40
N TRP A 227 -17.47 -29.20 16.08
CA TRP A 227 -17.07 -29.84 14.79
C TRP A 227 -18.07 -29.61 13.63
N TYR A 228 -19.07 -28.75 13.78
CA TYR A 228 -20.13 -28.60 12.77
C TYR A 228 -19.67 -27.97 11.45
N TRP A 229 -20.18 -28.49 10.33
CA TRP A 229 -19.98 -27.89 9.01
C TRP A 229 -20.78 -26.58 8.95
N SER A 230 -20.09 -25.44 8.80
CA SER A 230 -20.73 -24.14 8.55
C SER A 230 -20.23 -23.55 7.24
N GLN A 231 -20.98 -22.61 6.66
CA GLN A 231 -20.53 -21.85 5.48
C GLN A 231 -19.41 -20.84 5.79
N GLY A 232 -19.01 -20.72 7.06
CA GLY A 232 -17.94 -19.86 7.57
C GLY A 232 -18.07 -19.72 9.09
N ARG A 233 -16.97 -19.91 9.83
CA ARG A 233 -16.93 -19.83 11.31
C ARG A 233 -16.29 -18.54 11.78
N CYS A 234 -15.15 -18.22 11.19
CA CYS A 234 -14.39 -17.01 11.43
C CYS A 234 -13.72 -16.59 10.11
N VAL A 235 -13.08 -15.44 10.15
CA VAL A 235 -12.25 -14.93 9.07
C VAL A 235 -10.82 -14.86 9.59
N ASN A 236 -9.87 -15.44 8.87
CA ASN A 236 -8.45 -15.22 9.10
C ASN A 236 -7.99 -14.11 8.19
N GLU A 237 -7.42 -13.06 8.77
CA GLU A 237 -6.74 -11.99 8.04
C GLU A 237 -5.24 -12.29 7.98
N PHE A 238 -4.63 -12.04 6.82
CA PHE A 238 -3.22 -12.29 6.57
C PHE A 238 -2.51 -10.97 6.28
N ASP A 239 -1.57 -10.59 7.15
CA ASP A 239 -0.54 -9.60 6.82
C ASP A 239 0.72 -10.35 6.38
N LEU A 240 1.04 -10.24 5.08
CA LEU A 240 2.19 -10.90 4.49
C LEU A 240 3.34 -9.91 4.38
N ARG A 241 4.52 -10.36 4.78
CA ARG A 241 5.76 -9.59 4.73
C ARG A 241 6.88 -10.49 4.21
N LEU A 242 7.34 -10.24 2.99
CA LEU A 242 8.18 -11.15 2.22
C LEU A 242 9.48 -10.44 1.80
N TYR A 243 10.61 -10.97 2.28
CA TYR A 243 11.94 -10.42 2.02
C TYR A 243 12.93 -11.47 1.56
N GLY A 244 14.00 -11.03 0.89
CA GLY A 244 15.13 -11.88 0.53
C GLY A 244 14.84 -12.94 -0.53
N ALA A 245 13.66 -12.91 -1.15
CA ALA A 245 13.34 -13.77 -2.28
C ALA A 245 14.12 -13.35 -3.53
N ASP A 246 14.47 -14.32 -4.37
CA ASP A 246 15.07 -14.09 -5.68
C ASP A 246 14.03 -13.78 -6.78
N GLU A 247 12.77 -13.62 -6.39
CA GLU A 247 11.62 -13.26 -7.23
C GLU A 247 10.80 -12.17 -6.54
N HIS A 248 10.16 -11.28 -7.31
CA HIS A 248 9.23 -10.30 -6.76
C HIS A 248 7.91 -11.00 -6.37
N LEU A 249 7.55 -10.92 -5.09
CA LEU A 249 6.36 -11.56 -4.53
C LEU A 249 5.30 -10.53 -4.13
N ALA A 250 4.03 -10.94 -4.16
CA ALA A 250 2.92 -10.05 -3.88
C ALA A 250 2.60 -9.99 -2.37
N GLU A 251 2.77 -8.80 -1.79
CA GLU A 251 2.34 -8.50 -0.41
C GLU A 251 1.03 -7.69 -0.38
N VAL A 252 0.79 -6.89 -1.42
CA VAL A 252 -0.37 -5.99 -1.54
C VAL A 252 -1.31 -6.48 -2.63
N TYR A 253 -2.58 -6.60 -2.26
CA TYR A 253 -3.64 -7.07 -3.15
C TYR A 253 -4.66 -5.94 -3.33
N PRO A 254 -4.98 -5.53 -4.57
CA PRO A 254 -6.02 -4.54 -4.80
C PRO A 254 -7.39 -5.16 -4.56
N LYS A 255 -8.43 -4.32 -4.43
CA LYS A 255 -9.81 -4.81 -4.31
C LYS A 255 -10.18 -5.64 -5.55
N VAL A 256 -10.85 -6.76 -5.31
CA VAL A 256 -11.33 -7.67 -6.35
C VAL A 256 -12.50 -7.02 -7.08
N GLU A 257 -12.36 -6.87 -8.39
CA GLU A 257 -13.41 -6.35 -9.28
C GLU A 257 -13.85 -7.36 -10.35
N GLY A 258 -13.06 -8.42 -10.57
CA GLY A 258 -13.38 -9.49 -11.50
C GLY A 258 -12.85 -10.85 -11.04
N ASN A 259 -12.99 -11.82 -11.92
CA ASN A 259 -12.71 -13.22 -11.60
C ASN A 259 -11.23 -13.59 -11.77
N HIS A 260 -10.47 -12.87 -12.59
CA HIS A 260 -9.07 -13.21 -12.86
C HIS A 260 -8.19 -12.96 -11.64
N LEU A 261 -8.32 -11.81 -10.97
CA LEU A 261 -7.60 -11.55 -9.73
C LEU A 261 -8.01 -12.52 -8.64
N LEU A 262 -9.32 -12.80 -8.51
CA LEU A 262 -9.80 -13.78 -7.55
C LEU A 262 -9.20 -15.17 -7.80
N GLN A 263 -9.12 -15.60 -9.07
CA GLN A 263 -8.45 -16.86 -9.46
C GLN A 263 -6.96 -16.84 -9.16
N ALA A 264 -6.28 -15.72 -9.40
CA ALA A 264 -4.86 -15.57 -9.10
C ALA A 264 -4.56 -15.68 -7.59
N ILE A 265 -5.46 -15.18 -6.74
CA ILE A 265 -5.42 -15.30 -5.28
C ILE A 265 -5.81 -16.72 -4.81
N THR A 266 -6.93 -17.25 -5.30
CA THR A 266 -7.50 -18.53 -4.84
C THR A 266 -6.72 -19.75 -5.32
N GLY A 267 -6.04 -19.65 -6.47
CA GLY A 267 -5.41 -20.79 -7.15
C GLY A 267 -6.44 -21.80 -7.67
N ASN A 268 -5.96 -22.93 -8.20
CA ASN A 268 -6.82 -23.98 -8.78
C ASN A 268 -7.56 -24.84 -7.73
N ILE A 269 -7.26 -24.66 -6.43
CA ILE A 269 -7.68 -25.57 -5.34
C ILE A 269 -8.74 -24.92 -4.42
N GLY A 270 -8.87 -23.59 -4.44
CA GLY A 270 -9.85 -22.88 -3.60
C GLY A 270 -11.28 -23.01 -4.12
N ARG A 271 -12.24 -23.28 -3.25
CA ARG A 271 -13.67 -23.14 -3.60
C ARG A 271 -14.00 -21.65 -3.80
N TYR A 272 -14.81 -21.34 -4.81
CA TYR A 272 -15.29 -19.97 -5.04
C TYR A 272 -15.91 -19.40 -3.75
N GLY A 273 -15.41 -18.24 -3.31
CA GLY A 273 -15.98 -17.46 -2.20
C GLY A 273 -15.24 -17.50 -0.86
N GLU A 274 -14.24 -18.36 -0.68
CA GLU A 274 -13.48 -18.45 0.58
C GLU A 274 -12.47 -17.32 0.77
N TRP A 275 -11.77 -16.92 -0.29
CA TRP A 275 -10.74 -15.87 -0.25
C TRP A 275 -11.30 -14.53 -0.70
N ARG A 276 -10.92 -13.46 -0.02
CA ARG A 276 -11.25 -12.07 -0.37
C ARG A 276 -10.08 -11.15 -0.06
N VAL A 277 -10.18 -9.91 -0.51
CA VAL A 277 -9.27 -8.84 -0.13
C VAL A 277 -10.00 -7.91 0.84
N GLY A 278 -9.57 -7.93 2.10
CA GLY A 278 -10.03 -7.07 3.19
C GLY A 278 -9.34 -5.71 3.18
N ARG A 279 -9.33 -5.04 4.34
CA ARG A 279 -8.64 -3.75 4.49
C ARG A 279 -7.12 -3.96 4.63
N HIS A 280 -6.71 -4.87 5.50
CA HIS A 280 -5.29 -5.11 5.80
C HIS A 280 -4.69 -6.25 4.97
N GLY A 281 -5.37 -6.69 3.90
CA GLY A 281 -4.79 -7.59 2.90
C GLY A 281 -5.71 -8.76 2.57
N LEU A 282 -5.14 -9.95 2.47
CA LEU A 282 -5.89 -11.14 2.17
C LEU A 282 -6.71 -11.58 3.38
N VAL A 283 -7.92 -12.05 3.13
CA VAL A 283 -8.76 -12.67 4.14
C VAL A 283 -9.30 -14.00 3.63
N ARG A 284 -9.33 -15.00 4.52
CA ARG A 284 -9.89 -16.31 4.24
C ARG A 284 -11.02 -16.61 5.20
N ILE A 285 -12.18 -16.99 4.67
CA ILE A 285 -13.29 -17.52 5.44
C ILE A 285 -12.95 -18.96 5.83
N VAL A 286 -12.86 -19.22 7.14
CA VAL A 286 -12.56 -20.53 7.68
C VAL A 286 -13.85 -21.34 7.79
N ASN A 287 -13.98 -22.37 6.96
CA ASN A 287 -15.08 -23.34 7.03
C ASN A 287 -14.62 -24.73 7.54
N ARG A 288 -13.31 -24.99 7.56
CA ARG A 288 -12.68 -26.27 7.91
C ARG A 288 -11.34 -26.01 8.62
N LEU A 289 -10.90 -26.97 9.43
CA LEU A 289 -9.64 -26.91 10.17
C LEU A 289 -8.41 -27.35 9.37
N PHE A 290 -8.57 -27.75 8.10
CA PHE A 290 -7.44 -28.21 7.30
C PHE A 290 -6.54 -27.05 6.89
N GLY A 291 -5.26 -27.17 7.23
CA GLY A 291 -4.23 -26.29 6.68
C GLY A 291 -4.02 -26.55 5.19
N GLU A 292 -3.66 -25.52 4.45
CA GLU A 292 -3.29 -25.61 3.04
C GLU A 292 -1.85 -25.15 2.85
N SER A 293 -1.12 -25.83 1.97
CA SER A 293 0.21 -25.36 1.53
C SER A 293 0.05 -24.56 0.25
N ARG A 294 0.64 -23.38 0.19
CA ARG A 294 0.58 -22.48 -0.96
C ARG A 294 1.92 -21.81 -1.17
N LYS A 295 2.35 -21.65 -2.43
CA LYS A 295 3.46 -20.76 -2.77
C LYS A 295 3.02 -19.31 -2.68
N ALA A 296 3.85 -18.43 -2.12
CA ALA A 296 3.65 -16.99 -2.22
C ALA A 296 3.56 -16.58 -3.72
N PRO A 297 2.50 -15.88 -4.15
CA PRO A 297 2.32 -15.58 -5.57
C PRO A 297 3.34 -14.53 -6.04
N GLU A 298 3.85 -14.73 -7.25
CA GLU A 298 4.67 -13.73 -7.93
C GLU A 298 3.85 -12.46 -8.20
N SER A 299 4.49 -11.30 -8.04
CA SER A 299 3.83 -10.00 -8.18
C SER A 299 3.15 -9.79 -9.53
N GLU A 300 3.81 -10.20 -10.61
CA GLU A 300 3.30 -10.06 -11.98
C GLU A 300 1.99 -10.85 -12.18
N LYS A 301 1.85 -12.02 -11.53
CA LYS A 301 0.65 -12.83 -11.61
C LYS A 301 -0.56 -12.09 -11.03
N ILE A 302 -0.37 -11.43 -9.90
CA ILE A 302 -1.43 -10.66 -9.22
C ILE A 302 -1.76 -9.39 -10.01
N PHE A 303 -0.74 -8.64 -10.43
CA PHE A 303 -0.92 -7.38 -11.15
C PHE A 303 -1.56 -7.58 -12.53
N PHE A 304 -1.09 -8.56 -13.30
CA PHE A 304 -1.64 -8.84 -14.63
C PHE A 304 -3.06 -9.40 -14.55
N ALA A 305 -3.38 -10.21 -13.54
CA ALA A 305 -4.76 -10.64 -13.31
C ALA A 305 -5.70 -9.47 -12.99
N TRP A 306 -5.22 -8.49 -12.21
CA TRP A 306 -5.95 -7.25 -11.94
C TRP A 306 -6.16 -6.39 -13.20
N LEU A 307 -5.15 -6.28 -14.07
CA LEU A 307 -5.27 -5.63 -15.37
C LEU A 307 -6.27 -6.35 -16.29
N LYS A 308 -6.26 -7.69 -16.26
CA LYS A 308 -7.16 -8.54 -17.05
C LYS A 308 -8.62 -8.36 -16.66
N ASP A 309 -8.90 -8.23 -15.36
CA ASP A 309 -10.25 -7.86 -14.88
C ASP A 309 -10.72 -6.49 -15.39
N ARG A 310 -9.80 -5.62 -15.84
CA ARG A 310 -10.08 -4.31 -16.47
C ARG A 310 -10.04 -4.34 -18.00
N GLY A 311 -9.97 -5.53 -18.58
CA GLY A 311 -9.96 -5.77 -20.03
C GLY A 311 -8.61 -5.56 -20.71
N TRP A 312 -7.50 -5.61 -19.97
CA TRP A 312 -6.14 -5.52 -20.52
C TRP A 312 -5.43 -6.88 -20.48
N GLU A 313 -4.83 -7.28 -21.59
CA GLU A 313 -3.94 -8.44 -21.64
C GLU A 313 -2.49 -7.95 -21.49
N ALA A 314 -1.84 -8.33 -20.39
CA ALA A 314 -0.53 -7.84 -20.00
C ALA A 314 0.54 -8.94 -20.00
N LYS A 315 1.78 -8.57 -20.30
CA LYS A 315 2.96 -9.42 -20.20
C LYS A 315 4.20 -8.58 -19.94
N LEU A 316 5.25 -9.20 -19.38
CA LEU A 316 6.55 -8.55 -19.27
C LEU A 316 7.10 -8.19 -20.66
N SER A 317 7.69 -7.01 -20.78
CA SER A 317 8.45 -6.61 -21.97
C SER A 317 9.83 -7.25 -21.95
N SER A 318 10.60 -7.17 -23.05
CA SER A 318 11.97 -7.70 -23.09
C SER A 318 12.87 -7.13 -21.98
N PRO A 319 12.87 -5.80 -21.71
CA PRO A 319 13.56 -5.25 -20.53
C PRO A 319 13.03 -5.76 -19.19
N GLY A 320 11.72 -6.04 -19.08
CA GLY A 320 11.11 -6.60 -17.87
C GLY A 320 11.57 -8.03 -17.58
N ILE A 321 11.65 -8.86 -18.62
CA ILE A 321 12.21 -10.22 -18.53
C ILE A 321 13.67 -10.15 -18.10
N LEU A 322 14.44 -9.23 -18.69
CA LEU A 322 15.84 -9.01 -18.34
C LEU A 322 16.01 -8.56 -16.87
N ALA A 323 15.20 -7.60 -16.42
CA ALA A 323 15.17 -7.14 -15.03
C ALA A 323 14.86 -8.30 -14.06
N LYS A 324 13.90 -9.17 -14.40
CA LYS A 324 13.58 -10.36 -13.59
C LYS A 324 14.77 -11.32 -13.49
N GLN A 325 15.51 -11.54 -14.58
CA GLN A 325 16.72 -12.39 -14.56
C GLN A 325 17.86 -11.77 -13.74
N ILE A 326 18.05 -10.44 -13.83
CA ILE A 326 19.02 -9.71 -13.02
C ILE A 326 18.67 -9.84 -11.54
N TYR A 327 17.43 -9.54 -11.16
CA TYR A 327 16.95 -9.64 -9.78
C TYR A 327 17.19 -11.03 -9.19
N LYS A 328 16.83 -12.08 -9.95
CA LYS A 328 17.07 -13.47 -9.58
C LYS A 328 18.53 -13.79 -9.38
N ARG A 329 19.40 -13.32 -10.28
CA ARG A 329 20.85 -13.54 -10.18
C ARG A 329 21.47 -12.80 -8.99
N LEU A 330 20.93 -11.64 -8.62
CA LEU A 330 21.32 -10.92 -7.40
C LEU A 330 20.78 -11.61 -6.13
N GLY A 331 19.84 -12.55 -6.23
CA GLY A 331 19.15 -13.13 -5.07
C GLY A 331 18.41 -12.06 -4.27
N GLY A 332 17.73 -11.15 -4.97
CA GLY A 332 16.97 -10.04 -4.38
C GLY A 332 17.79 -8.86 -3.85
N ALA A 333 19.12 -8.97 -3.75
CA ALA A 333 19.98 -7.92 -3.18
C ALA A 333 20.34 -6.81 -4.19
N VAL A 334 19.33 -6.05 -4.64
CA VAL A 334 19.50 -4.97 -5.63
C VAL A 334 20.42 -3.85 -5.13
N GLY A 335 20.49 -3.62 -3.81
CA GLY A 335 21.37 -2.62 -3.20
C GLY A 335 22.86 -2.76 -3.55
N MET A 336 23.30 -3.94 -4.00
CA MET A 336 24.69 -4.15 -4.48
C MET A 336 25.01 -3.39 -5.77
N LEU A 337 23.97 -2.97 -6.53
CA LEU A 337 24.09 -2.15 -7.74
C LEU A 337 23.98 -0.64 -7.47
N ALA A 338 23.62 -0.22 -6.24
CA ALA A 338 23.35 1.18 -5.90
C ALA A 338 24.63 2.00 -5.75
N ASP A 339 25.45 2.03 -6.80
CA ASP A 339 26.73 2.73 -6.84
C ASP A 339 27.11 3.08 -8.29
N LYS A 340 27.50 4.34 -8.50
CA LYS A 340 27.82 4.89 -9.83
C LYS A 340 29.01 4.18 -10.47
N ASP A 341 30.04 3.87 -9.70
CA ASP A 341 31.27 3.26 -10.22
C ASP A 341 31.08 1.79 -10.57
N VAL A 342 30.21 1.10 -9.81
CA VAL A 342 29.77 -0.27 -10.12
C VAL A 342 29.03 -0.30 -11.46
N LEU A 343 28.02 0.55 -11.62
CA LEU A 343 27.22 0.61 -12.86
C LEU A 343 28.09 1.01 -14.06
N ALA A 344 28.98 1.99 -13.88
CA ALA A 344 29.91 2.41 -14.92
C ALA A 344 30.90 1.30 -15.31
N LEU A 345 31.38 0.49 -14.34
CA LEU A 345 32.25 -0.65 -14.62
C LEU A 345 31.52 -1.71 -15.44
N ILE A 346 30.30 -2.10 -15.05
CA ILE A 346 29.50 -3.09 -15.78
C ILE A 346 29.23 -2.60 -17.21
N GLU A 347 28.76 -1.36 -17.36
CA GLU A 347 28.46 -0.80 -18.69
C GLU A 347 29.71 -0.70 -19.58
N HIS A 348 30.86 -0.34 -18.99
CA HIS A 348 32.13 -0.31 -19.72
C HIS A 348 32.49 -1.70 -20.26
N MET A 349 32.32 -2.75 -19.47
CA MET A 349 32.61 -4.13 -19.86
C MET A 349 31.66 -4.64 -20.95
N ASN A 350 30.42 -4.13 -21.00
CA ASN A 350 29.43 -4.49 -22.02
C ASN A 350 29.64 -3.78 -23.37
N GLY A 351 30.67 -2.92 -23.47
CA GLY A 351 30.93 -2.15 -24.69
C GLY A 351 29.99 -0.95 -24.87
N GLY A 352 29.30 -0.55 -23.80
CA GLY A 352 28.40 0.60 -23.76
C GLY A 352 29.09 1.96 -23.95
N MET A 353 28.28 3.01 -24.05
CA MET A 353 28.70 4.40 -24.34
C MET A 353 29.32 5.12 -23.14
N VAL A 354 30.10 4.40 -22.32
CA VAL A 354 30.66 4.91 -21.06
C VAL A 354 32.17 4.64 -20.99
N SER A 355 32.90 5.69 -20.61
CA SER A 355 34.33 5.66 -20.32
C SER A 355 34.63 4.86 -19.07
N LYS A 356 35.90 4.52 -18.89
CA LYS A 356 36.39 3.88 -17.66
C LYS A 356 36.09 4.70 -16.39
N GLY A 357 35.80 6.00 -16.49
CA GLY A 357 35.47 6.87 -15.36
C GLY A 357 33.98 7.23 -15.25
N GLY A 358 33.09 6.57 -16.00
CA GLY A 358 31.65 6.88 -15.94
C GLY A 358 31.20 8.06 -16.81
N ALA A 359 32.11 8.78 -17.47
CA ALA A 359 31.77 9.82 -18.45
C ALA A 359 31.32 9.19 -19.77
N GLN A 360 30.31 9.78 -20.42
CA GLN A 360 29.80 9.31 -21.72
C GLN A 360 30.86 9.46 -22.82
N ILE A 361 31.10 8.42 -23.62
CA ILE A 361 31.96 8.47 -24.83
C ILE A 361 31.08 8.28 -26.06
N ASP A 362 31.49 8.94 -27.15
CA ASP A 362 31.03 8.89 -28.56
C ASP A 362 30.16 7.67 -29.00
N ASP A 363 29.23 7.94 -29.92
CA ASP A 363 27.97 7.24 -30.25
C ASP A 363 28.07 5.79 -30.80
N ARG A 364 29.14 5.04 -30.54
CA ARG A 364 29.31 3.67 -31.05
C ARG A 364 29.47 2.66 -29.91
N VAL A 365 28.48 1.77 -29.78
CA VAL A 365 28.64 0.51 -29.03
C VAL A 365 29.81 -0.26 -29.65
N VAL A 366 30.84 -0.52 -28.85
CA VAL A 366 32.01 -1.31 -29.25
C VAL A 366 31.80 -2.75 -28.79
N ALA A 367 32.55 -3.72 -29.33
CA ALA A 367 32.59 -5.07 -28.78
C ALA A 367 32.87 -5.08 -27.27
N GLU A 368 32.35 -6.07 -26.56
CA GLU A 368 32.57 -6.31 -25.12
C GLU A 368 34.04 -6.10 -24.74
N ARG A 369 34.24 -5.41 -23.61
CA ARG A 369 35.55 -5.04 -23.09
C ARG A 369 35.89 -5.86 -21.86
N GLU A 370 37.18 -6.12 -21.73
CA GLU A 370 37.77 -6.80 -20.59
C GLU A 370 38.25 -5.79 -19.55
N ALA A 371 37.98 -6.05 -18.28
CA ALA A 371 38.55 -5.28 -17.16
C ALA A 371 39.60 -6.12 -16.44
N SER A 372 40.78 -5.57 -16.19
CA SER A 372 41.83 -6.32 -15.47
C SER A 372 41.39 -6.59 -14.03
N VAL A 373 41.86 -7.69 -13.44
CA VAL A 373 41.53 -8.02 -12.04
C VAL A 373 41.87 -6.88 -11.09
N ALA A 374 43.01 -6.22 -11.30
CA ALA A 374 43.43 -5.06 -10.51
C ALA A 374 42.48 -3.86 -10.66
N GLU A 375 41.96 -3.61 -11.88
CA GLU A 375 40.99 -2.53 -12.13
C GLU A 375 39.68 -2.80 -11.39
N VAL A 376 39.16 -4.03 -11.46
CA VAL A 376 37.91 -4.43 -10.77
C VAL A 376 38.05 -4.33 -9.25
N LYS A 377 39.15 -4.85 -8.68
CA LYS A 377 39.43 -4.76 -7.23
C LYS A 377 39.63 -3.33 -6.74
N ARG A 378 40.10 -2.42 -7.60
CA ARG A 378 40.27 -1.00 -7.23
C ARG A 378 38.93 -0.26 -7.18
N LYS A 379 37.99 -0.62 -8.05
CA LYS A 379 36.66 0.02 -8.13
C LYS A 379 35.64 -0.55 -7.15
N LEU A 380 35.82 -1.80 -6.74
CA LEU A 380 34.93 -2.48 -5.80
C LEU A 380 35.61 -2.63 -4.45
N ASN A 381 34.88 -2.36 -3.36
CA ASN A 381 35.35 -2.78 -2.04
C ASN A 381 35.39 -4.31 -1.94
N ALA A 382 36.12 -4.84 -0.96
CA ALA A 382 36.35 -6.28 -0.81
C ALA A 382 35.05 -7.10 -0.76
N HIS A 383 34.06 -6.62 0.01
CA HIS A 383 32.76 -7.28 0.16
C HIS A 383 31.98 -7.36 -1.16
N ARG A 384 31.83 -6.23 -1.87
CA ARG A 384 31.15 -6.19 -3.18
C ARG A 384 31.89 -7.05 -4.20
N TYR A 385 33.22 -6.97 -4.25
CA TYR A 385 34.03 -7.78 -5.14
C TYR A 385 33.75 -9.28 -4.95
N GLU A 386 33.89 -9.80 -3.74
CA GLU A 386 33.64 -11.21 -3.44
C GLU A 386 32.21 -11.63 -3.81
N TRP A 387 31.23 -10.78 -3.49
CA TRP A 387 29.84 -11.03 -3.79
C TRP A 387 29.55 -11.14 -5.30
N PHE A 388 30.06 -10.19 -6.11
CA PHE A 388 29.88 -10.24 -7.58
C PHE A 388 30.53 -11.48 -8.20
N ILE A 389 31.67 -11.95 -7.66
CA ILE A 389 32.30 -13.20 -8.09
C ILE A 389 31.46 -14.41 -7.69
N GLN A 390 31.00 -14.49 -6.45
CA GLN A 390 30.16 -15.60 -5.95
C GLN A 390 28.85 -15.72 -6.72
N LYS A 391 28.21 -14.58 -7.02
CA LYS A 391 27.03 -14.52 -7.91
C LYS A 391 27.38 -14.74 -9.37
N GLY A 392 28.65 -14.94 -9.73
CA GLY A 392 29.11 -15.25 -11.09
C GLY A 392 28.76 -14.18 -12.11
N ILE A 393 28.65 -12.93 -11.67
CA ILE A 393 28.37 -11.76 -12.52
C ILE A 393 29.62 -11.39 -13.31
N PHE A 394 30.79 -11.49 -12.68
CA PHE A 394 32.08 -11.41 -13.37
C PHE A 394 32.68 -12.81 -13.55
N LYS A 395 33.04 -13.14 -14.78
CA LYS A 395 33.73 -14.39 -15.14
C LYS A 395 35.19 -14.11 -15.38
N LEU A 396 36.05 -14.87 -14.70
CA LEU A 396 37.49 -14.79 -14.85
C LEU A 396 37.92 -15.47 -16.15
N GLY A 397 38.87 -14.85 -16.83
CA GLY A 397 39.51 -15.43 -18.01
C GLY A 397 40.82 -14.74 -18.31
N LEU A 398 41.44 -15.19 -19.39
CA LEU A 398 42.79 -14.77 -19.76
C LEU A 398 42.82 -14.28 -21.20
N GLN A 399 43.61 -13.24 -21.45
CA GLN A 399 43.81 -12.70 -22.79
C GLN A 399 45.03 -13.35 -23.45
N ALA A 400 44.85 -13.87 -24.67
CA ALA A 400 45.93 -14.45 -25.47
C ALA A 400 45.95 -13.85 -26.88
N LYS A 401 47.16 -13.67 -27.42
CA LYS A 401 47.39 -13.20 -28.78
C LYS A 401 47.59 -14.40 -29.70
N CYS A 402 46.69 -14.59 -30.66
CA CYS A 402 46.81 -15.70 -31.60
C CYS A 402 48.02 -15.48 -32.54
N PRO A 403 48.97 -16.43 -32.67
CA PRO A 403 50.13 -16.27 -33.54
C PRO A 403 49.74 -16.27 -35.03
N ASN A 404 48.64 -16.92 -35.38
CA ASN A 404 48.19 -17.07 -36.77
C ASN A 404 47.54 -15.79 -37.33
N CYS A 405 46.71 -15.11 -36.54
CA CYS A 405 46.00 -13.90 -36.99
C CYS A 405 46.42 -12.62 -36.25
N GLN A 406 47.33 -12.73 -35.27
CA GLN A 406 47.88 -11.63 -34.46
C GLN A 406 46.84 -10.83 -33.65
N ARG A 407 45.60 -11.34 -33.52
CA ARG A 407 44.52 -10.69 -32.77
C ARG A 407 44.44 -11.22 -31.34
N ASN A 408 44.20 -10.31 -30.39
CA ASN A 408 43.90 -10.66 -29.00
C ASN A 408 42.48 -11.20 -28.87
N SER A 409 42.32 -12.26 -28.07
CA SER A 409 41.01 -12.81 -27.69
C SER A 409 41.04 -13.20 -26.21
N TRP A 410 39.88 -13.11 -25.57
CA TRP A 410 39.70 -13.54 -24.19
C TRP A 410 39.10 -14.92 -24.13
N PHE A 411 39.64 -15.72 -23.23
CA PHE A 411 39.26 -17.10 -23.01
C PHE A 411 38.78 -17.25 -21.56
N PRO A 412 37.54 -17.71 -21.33
CA PRO A 412 37.06 -17.94 -19.97
C PRO A 412 37.90 -19.04 -19.32
N MET A 413 38.05 -18.99 -17.99
CA MET A 413 38.84 -19.97 -17.23
C MET A 413 38.44 -21.42 -17.55
N ALA A 414 37.15 -21.69 -17.76
CA ALA A 414 36.64 -23.02 -18.11
C ALA A 414 37.05 -23.51 -19.52
N ALA A 415 37.48 -22.62 -20.41
CA ALA A 415 37.96 -22.96 -21.74
C ALA A 415 39.49 -23.01 -21.84
N LEU A 416 40.21 -22.71 -20.75
CA LEU A 416 41.67 -22.75 -20.75
C LEU A 416 42.17 -24.19 -20.82
N LYS A 417 42.98 -24.47 -21.83
CA LYS A 417 43.63 -25.76 -22.13
C LYS A 417 45.05 -25.47 -22.63
N GLU A 418 45.88 -26.51 -22.78
CA GLU A 418 47.22 -26.38 -23.36
C GLU A 418 47.19 -25.83 -24.79
N GLU A 419 46.13 -26.15 -25.54
CA GLU A 419 45.83 -25.63 -26.87
C GLU A 419 44.53 -24.84 -26.86
N LEU A 420 44.53 -23.66 -27.50
CA LEU A 420 43.38 -22.77 -27.59
C LEU A 420 42.90 -22.63 -29.03
N ASP A 421 41.59 -22.69 -29.22
CA ASP A 421 40.95 -22.44 -30.51
C ASP A 421 40.68 -20.94 -30.67
N CYS A 422 41.31 -20.30 -31.64
CA CYS A 422 41.09 -18.87 -31.86
C CYS A 422 39.66 -18.61 -32.38
N PRO A 423 38.80 -17.85 -31.68
CA PRO A 423 37.43 -17.60 -32.12
C PRO A 423 37.34 -16.72 -33.37
N LYS A 424 38.47 -16.16 -33.84
CA LYS A 424 38.53 -15.23 -34.97
C LYS A 424 38.99 -15.87 -36.27
N CYS A 425 40.01 -16.72 -36.22
CA CYS A 425 40.54 -17.42 -37.41
C CYS A 425 40.31 -18.92 -37.38
N LEU A 426 39.71 -19.45 -36.30
CA LEU A 426 39.37 -20.86 -36.11
C LEU A 426 40.57 -21.83 -36.09
N ASN A 427 41.79 -21.31 -36.09
CA ASN A 427 43.01 -22.12 -35.91
C ASN A 427 43.30 -22.35 -34.43
N THR A 428 43.77 -23.55 -34.13
CA THR A 428 44.30 -23.95 -32.82
C THR A 428 45.74 -23.46 -32.66
N PHE A 429 46.13 -23.04 -31.45
CA PHE A 429 47.50 -22.62 -31.14
C PHE A 429 47.84 -22.95 -29.67
N PRO A 430 49.14 -23.15 -29.34
CA PRO A 430 49.55 -23.42 -27.97
C PRO A 430 49.29 -22.20 -27.08
N ALA A 431 48.66 -22.41 -25.93
CA ALA A 431 48.43 -21.36 -24.94
C ALA A 431 49.75 -20.80 -24.40
N ALA A 432 50.68 -21.70 -24.06
CA ALA A 432 52.00 -21.33 -23.53
C ALA A 432 52.75 -20.42 -24.52
N GLY A 433 53.28 -19.30 -24.02
CA GLY A 433 53.99 -18.30 -24.81
C GLY A 433 53.12 -17.30 -25.58
N ASN A 434 51.80 -17.54 -25.71
CA ASN A 434 50.86 -16.65 -26.40
C ASN A 434 49.91 -15.90 -25.45
N ILE A 435 49.98 -16.19 -24.15
CA ILE A 435 49.31 -15.45 -23.07
C ILE A 435 49.90 -14.04 -22.95
N ASP A 436 49.05 -13.01 -22.85
CA ASP A 436 49.51 -11.65 -22.61
C ASP A 436 50.04 -11.50 -21.17
N GLN A 437 51.37 -11.41 -21.03
CA GLN A 437 52.02 -11.22 -19.73
C GLN A 437 52.18 -9.75 -19.33
N GLY A 438 51.98 -8.79 -20.24
CA GLY A 438 52.31 -7.37 -20.02
C GLY A 438 51.29 -6.60 -19.17
N ARG A 439 50.07 -7.12 -19.00
CA ARG A 439 48.97 -6.48 -18.23
C ARG A 439 48.45 -7.34 -17.07
N GLY A 440 49.21 -8.34 -16.65
CA GLY A 440 48.83 -9.25 -15.55
C GLY A 440 47.95 -10.43 -15.97
N GLY A 441 47.74 -10.66 -17.28
CA GLY A 441 47.12 -11.85 -17.89
C GLY A 441 45.63 -12.07 -17.63
N TRP A 442 45.13 -11.70 -16.45
CA TRP A 442 43.80 -12.04 -15.99
C TRP A 442 42.82 -10.87 -16.09
N PHE A 443 41.68 -11.17 -16.68
CA PHE A 443 40.63 -10.21 -16.95
C PHE A 443 39.26 -10.79 -16.62
N TYR A 444 38.38 -9.91 -16.18
CA TYR A 444 36.96 -10.20 -16.02
C TYR A 444 36.18 -9.78 -17.27
N ARG A 445 35.12 -10.54 -17.55
CA ARG A 445 33.97 -10.13 -18.37
C ARG A 445 32.68 -10.28 -17.59
N THR A 446 31.67 -9.48 -17.92
CA THR A 446 30.30 -9.66 -17.43
C THR A 446 29.71 -10.94 -18.02
N ALA A 447 28.71 -11.51 -17.37
CA ALA A 447 28.05 -12.72 -17.86
C ALA A 447 26.53 -12.67 -17.79
N GLY A 448 25.91 -13.37 -18.74
CA GLY A 448 24.47 -13.57 -18.79
C GLY A 448 23.71 -12.24 -18.92
N PRO A 449 22.68 -11.99 -18.08
CA PRO A 449 21.87 -10.78 -18.22
C PRO A 449 22.63 -9.48 -17.91
N PHE A 450 23.82 -9.57 -17.28
CA PHE A 450 24.67 -8.41 -17.03
C PHE A 450 25.55 -8.02 -18.22
N SER A 451 25.56 -8.79 -19.31
CA SER A 451 26.34 -8.51 -20.52
C SER A 451 25.59 -7.65 -21.55
N VAL A 452 24.33 -7.31 -21.27
CA VAL A 452 23.50 -6.49 -22.17
C VAL A 452 23.93 -5.01 -22.07
N PRO A 453 24.21 -4.33 -23.19
CA PRO A 453 24.61 -2.92 -23.18
C PRO A 453 23.45 -1.98 -22.76
N ASN A 454 23.71 -0.67 -22.71
CA ASN A 454 22.73 0.35 -22.33
C ASN A 454 22.15 0.12 -20.93
N PHE A 455 23.02 -0.25 -19.98
CA PHE A 455 22.66 -0.55 -18.58
C PHE A 455 21.61 -1.66 -18.49
N ALA A 456 21.84 -2.73 -19.26
CA ALA A 456 20.91 -3.83 -19.46
C ALA A 456 19.54 -3.35 -19.94
N ASP A 457 19.52 -2.59 -21.04
CA ASP A 457 18.32 -1.95 -21.62
C ASP A 457 17.48 -1.17 -20.59
N GLY A 458 18.15 -0.50 -19.63
CA GLY A 458 17.51 0.27 -18.56
C GLY A 458 17.05 -0.55 -17.35
N ALA A 459 17.21 -1.87 -17.35
CA ALA A 459 16.78 -2.74 -16.25
C ALA A 459 17.40 -2.36 -14.89
N PHE A 460 18.66 -1.90 -14.86
CA PHE A 460 19.30 -1.47 -13.61
C PHE A 460 18.55 -0.29 -12.95
N SER A 461 18.14 0.69 -13.74
CA SER A 461 17.35 1.81 -13.21
C SER A 461 16.02 1.34 -12.65
N VAL A 462 15.30 0.46 -13.37
CA VAL A 462 14.00 -0.08 -12.93
C VAL A 462 14.13 -0.80 -11.59
N LEU A 463 15.12 -1.68 -11.44
CA LEU A 463 15.31 -2.44 -10.19
C LEU A 463 15.68 -1.52 -9.02
N LEU A 464 16.59 -0.56 -9.23
CA LEU A 464 16.96 0.41 -8.18
C LEU A 464 15.77 1.28 -7.77
N THR A 465 14.92 1.67 -8.72
CA THR A 465 13.68 2.38 -8.42
C THR A 465 12.73 1.53 -7.59
N LEU A 466 12.50 0.28 -7.97
CA LEU A 466 11.63 -0.65 -7.22
C LEU A 466 12.15 -0.87 -5.80
N GLU A 467 13.45 -1.07 -5.61
CA GLU A 467 14.10 -1.22 -4.31
C GLU A 467 13.91 0.03 -3.42
N ALA A 468 14.10 1.22 -3.99
CA ALA A 468 13.89 2.48 -3.28
C ALA A 468 12.41 2.67 -2.87
N LEU A 469 11.47 2.23 -3.71
CA LEU A 469 10.03 2.39 -3.48
C LEU A 469 9.43 1.35 -2.53
N ALA A 470 9.83 0.08 -2.64
CA ALA A 470 9.39 -1.01 -1.76
C ALA A 470 9.76 -0.75 -0.29
N GLY A 471 10.70 0.16 -0.08
CA GLY A 471 11.14 0.62 1.23
C GLY A 471 12.19 -0.35 1.73
N ARG A 472 13.43 0.12 1.73
CA ARG A 472 14.60 -0.62 2.23
C ARG A 472 14.24 -1.23 3.58
N VAL A 473 14.44 -2.56 3.69
CA VAL A 473 14.25 -3.56 4.77
C VAL A 473 13.49 -3.17 6.07
N THR A 474 13.60 -1.94 6.56
CA THR A 474 13.03 -1.42 7.81
C THR A 474 11.69 -0.69 7.67
N SER A 475 11.19 -0.39 6.46
CA SER A 475 9.94 0.38 6.33
C SER A 475 8.68 -0.47 6.61
N GLY A 476 7.66 0.15 7.23
CA GLY A 476 6.32 -0.46 7.39
C GLY A 476 5.53 -0.59 6.08
N ARG A 477 6.16 -0.31 4.94
CA ARG A 477 5.54 -0.38 3.62
C ARG A 477 5.47 -1.83 3.14
N ARG A 478 4.38 -2.15 2.44
CA ARG A 478 4.18 -3.39 1.70
C ARG A 478 4.11 -3.09 0.22
N SER A 479 4.57 -4.02 -0.61
CA SER A 479 4.57 -3.82 -2.04
C SER A 479 4.28 -5.07 -2.87
N THR A 480 3.71 -4.86 -4.05
CA THR A 480 3.60 -5.84 -5.13
C THR A 480 4.17 -5.21 -6.39
N PRO A 481 5.51 -5.27 -6.60
CA PRO A 481 6.19 -4.61 -7.70
C PRO A 481 6.23 -5.46 -8.98
N VAL A 482 6.10 -4.82 -10.13
CA VAL A 482 6.21 -5.44 -11.46
C VAL A 482 7.20 -4.62 -12.29
N PRO A 483 8.27 -5.23 -12.83
CA PRO A 483 9.19 -4.55 -13.73
C PRO A 483 8.52 -4.35 -15.10
N SER A 484 9.27 -3.83 -16.08
CA SER A 484 8.74 -3.32 -17.32
C SER A 484 7.75 -4.26 -18.01
N PHE A 485 6.60 -3.73 -18.42
CA PHE A 485 5.53 -4.53 -19.02
C PHE A 485 4.80 -3.75 -20.11
N GLU A 486 4.15 -4.51 -20.96
CA GLU A 486 3.22 -4.01 -21.97
C GLU A 486 1.84 -4.65 -21.78
N ALA A 487 0.78 -3.89 -22.02
CA ALA A 487 -0.58 -4.39 -21.97
C ALA A 487 -1.44 -3.81 -23.10
N THR A 488 -2.26 -4.67 -23.70
CA THR A 488 -3.09 -4.32 -24.85
C THR A 488 -4.57 -4.51 -24.49
N ALA A 489 -5.44 -3.69 -25.07
CA ALA A 489 -6.88 -3.85 -24.90
C ALA A 489 -7.61 -3.41 -26.19
N PRO A 490 -8.65 -4.14 -26.63
CA PRO A 490 -9.40 -3.76 -27.82
C PRO A 490 -9.94 -2.33 -27.74
N GLY A 491 -9.61 -1.51 -28.74
CA GLY A 491 -10.09 -0.12 -28.84
C GLY A 491 -9.42 0.87 -27.88
N LYS A 492 -8.34 0.48 -27.19
CA LYS A 492 -7.55 1.38 -26.32
C LYS A 492 -6.12 1.51 -26.86
N VAL A 493 -5.41 2.55 -26.42
CA VAL A 493 -3.98 2.70 -26.69
C VAL A 493 -3.23 1.72 -25.81
N ASP A 494 -2.23 1.03 -26.36
CA ASP A 494 -1.41 0.10 -25.60
C ASP A 494 -0.76 0.79 -24.40
N LEU A 495 -0.81 0.11 -23.26
CA LEU A 495 -0.11 0.52 -22.06
C LEU A 495 1.31 -0.03 -22.09
N GLU A 496 2.25 0.84 -21.77
CA GLU A 496 3.64 0.47 -21.55
C GLU A 496 4.11 1.25 -20.31
N ALA A 497 4.77 0.58 -19.38
CA ALA A 497 5.40 1.24 -18.25
C ALA A 497 6.70 0.52 -17.89
N ASP A 498 7.71 1.28 -17.48
CA ASP A 498 9.00 0.72 -17.10
C ASP A 498 8.91 -0.02 -15.76
N LEU A 499 7.92 0.35 -14.93
CA LEU A 499 7.49 -0.39 -13.74
C LEU A 499 6.06 -0.06 -13.35
N ALA A 500 5.46 -0.92 -12.53
CA ALA A 500 4.29 -0.60 -11.72
C ALA A 500 4.37 -1.26 -10.35
N MET A 501 3.62 -0.74 -9.38
CA MET A 501 3.61 -1.30 -8.03
C MET A 501 2.30 -1.00 -7.32
N PHE A 502 1.69 -2.02 -6.69
CA PHE A 502 0.74 -1.76 -5.60
C PHE A 502 1.53 -1.52 -4.32
N TRP A 503 1.12 -0.51 -3.57
CA TRP A 503 1.76 -0.16 -2.32
C TRP A 503 0.71 0.02 -1.22
N ARG A 504 1.11 -0.31 0.00
CA ARG A 504 0.37 -0.02 1.22
C ARG A 504 1.34 0.43 2.30
N GLU A 505 0.94 1.44 3.06
CA GLU A 505 1.72 2.01 4.16
C GLU A 505 0.77 2.30 5.32
N ALA A 506 1.08 1.70 6.48
CA ALA A 506 0.36 1.90 7.73
C ALA A 506 0.99 3.06 8.50
N SER A 507 0.18 4.03 8.93
CA SER A 507 0.63 5.14 9.79
C SER A 507 -0.43 5.45 10.84
N TYR A 508 -0.04 5.39 12.12
CA TYR A 508 -0.92 5.70 13.27
C TYR A 508 -2.30 5.02 13.24
N GLY A 509 -2.38 3.79 12.73
CA GLY A 509 -3.63 3.02 12.64
C GLY A 509 -4.48 3.29 11.40
N ASP A 510 -4.05 4.20 10.52
CA ASP A 510 -4.63 4.41 9.19
C ASP A 510 -3.72 3.77 8.11
N ASP A 511 -4.33 2.97 7.24
CA ASP A 511 -3.66 2.40 6.08
C ASP A 511 -3.90 3.27 4.85
N THR A 512 -2.82 3.69 4.21
CA THR A 512 -2.87 4.31 2.88
C THR A 512 -2.39 3.32 1.84
N ALA A 513 -3.15 3.18 0.75
CA ALA A 513 -2.78 2.30 -0.34
C ALA A 513 -2.98 2.98 -1.70
N GLY A 514 -2.37 2.38 -2.72
CA GLY A 514 -2.54 2.83 -4.08
C GLY A 514 -1.76 2.00 -5.09
N ILE A 515 -1.78 2.52 -6.31
CA ILE A 515 -0.97 2.05 -7.42
C ILE A 515 -0.01 3.16 -7.83
N LEU A 516 1.13 2.76 -8.38
CA LEU A 516 2.01 3.66 -9.08
C LEU A 516 2.48 3.05 -10.40
N PHE A 517 2.82 3.94 -11.33
CA PHE A 517 3.47 3.61 -12.58
C PHE A 517 4.75 4.42 -12.67
N GLY A 518 5.79 3.85 -13.27
CA GLY A 518 7.08 4.51 -13.39
C GLY A 518 7.61 4.54 -14.82
N GLU A 519 8.28 5.65 -15.10
CA GLU A 519 9.16 5.85 -16.24
C GLU A 519 10.59 5.98 -15.71
N CYS A 520 11.48 5.12 -16.18
CA CYS A 520 12.86 5.06 -15.75
C CYS A 520 13.80 5.41 -16.92
N LYS A 521 14.87 6.13 -16.60
CA LYS A 521 16.00 6.34 -17.49
C LYS A 521 17.28 6.08 -16.73
N SER A 522 18.27 5.49 -17.38
CA SER A 522 19.62 5.42 -16.82
C SER A 522 20.25 6.82 -16.81
N TYR A 523 21.19 7.10 -17.71
CA TYR A 523 21.82 8.43 -17.82
C TYR A 523 21.28 9.30 -18.97
N GLY A 524 20.28 8.81 -19.71
CA GLY A 524 19.62 9.58 -20.77
C GLY A 524 18.50 10.50 -20.27
N PRO A 525 18.10 11.50 -21.09
CA PRO A 525 16.96 12.36 -20.78
C PRO A 525 15.62 11.68 -21.09
N PHE A 526 14.56 12.11 -20.40
CA PHE A 526 13.17 11.82 -20.72
C PHE A 526 12.77 12.53 -22.02
N LYS A 527 12.03 11.82 -22.87
CA LYS A 527 11.57 12.27 -24.18
C LYS A 527 10.11 12.72 -24.10
N PRO A 528 9.61 13.55 -25.05
CA PRO A 528 8.21 13.99 -25.08
C PRO A 528 7.17 12.87 -25.00
N LYS A 529 7.45 11.72 -25.65
CA LYS A 529 6.57 10.54 -25.62
C LYS A 529 6.41 9.95 -24.22
N ASP A 530 7.44 10.04 -23.38
CA ASP A 530 7.45 9.49 -22.02
C ASP A 530 6.42 10.24 -21.16
N PHE A 531 6.37 11.58 -21.29
CA PHE A 531 5.37 12.41 -20.62
C PHE A 531 3.94 12.17 -21.13
N GLN A 532 3.77 11.91 -22.43
CA GLN A 532 2.46 11.61 -23.03
C GLN A 532 1.93 10.27 -22.49
N ARG A 533 2.79 9.26 -22.44
CA ARG A 533 2.49 7.94 -21.89
C ARG A 533 2.10 7.99 -20.41
N MET A 534 2.89 8.68 -19.60
CA MET A 534 2.60 8.87 -18.17
C MET A 534 1.32 9.68 -17.95
N ARG A 535 1.02 10.65 -18.82
CA ARG A 535 -0.27 11.36 -18.79
C ARG A 535 -1.45 10.44 -19.13
N TYR A 536 -1.31 9.59 -20.13
CA TYR A 536 -2.34 8.61 -20.48
C TYR A 536 -2.61 7.65 -19.30
N LEU A 537 -1.56 7.14 -18.66
CA LEU A 537 -1.67 6.33 -17.44
C LEU A 537 -2.39 7.08 -16.31
N ALA A 538 -2.10 8.37 -16.11
CA ALA A 538 -2.77 9.20 -15.11
C ALA A 538 -4.29 9.33 -15.36
N GLU A 539 -4.67 9.49 -16.63
CA GLU A 539 -6.07 9.61 -17.06
C GLU A 539 -6.80 8.26 -16.95
N MET A 540 -6.14 7.15 -17.26
CA MET A 540 -6.70 5.78 -17.14
C MET A 540 -6.79 5.28 -15.70
N PHE A 541 -5.87 5.70 -14.84
CA PHE A 541 -5.79 5.29 -13.43
C PHE A 541 -5.77 6.50 -12.49
N PRO A 542 -6.91 7.18 -12.27
CA PRO A 542 -7.02 8.27 -11.30
C PRO A 542 -6.58 7.81 -9.91
N GLY A 543 -5.72 8.61 -9.27
CA GLY A 543 -5.14 8.27 -7.96
C GLY A 543 -3.77 7.62 -8.00
N ALA A 544 -3.31 7.21 -9.18
CA ALA A 544 -1.98 6.63 -9.37
C ALA A 544 -0.88 7.67 -9.14
N ILE A 545 0.20 7.25 -8.48
CA ILE A 545 1.45 8.01 -8.42
C ILE A 545 2.19 7.82 -9.75
N LEU A 546 2.66 8.92 -10.32
CA LEU A 546 3.48 8.92 -11.54
C LEU A 546 4.94 9.09 -11.14
N VAL A 547 5.73 8.03 -11.27
CA VAL A 547 7.15 8.03 -10.89
C VAL A 547 8.01 8.35 -12.11
N PHE A 548 8.89 9.32 -11.99
CA PHE A 548 9.96 9.59 -12.95
C PHE A 548 11.29 9.34 -12.24
N SER A 549 12.06 8.37 -12.73
CA SER A 549 13.29 7.94 -12.08
C SER A 549 14.49 8.02 -13.03
N THR A 550 15.58 8.63 -12.59
CA THR A 550 16.82 8.73 -13.36
C THR A 550 18.07 8.50 -12.52
N LEU A 551 19.10 7.88 -13.10
CA LEU A 551 20.40 7.72 -12.43
C LEU A 551 21.25 9.01 -12.46
N ARG A 552 20.82 10.04 -13.19
CA ARG A 552 21.44 11.38 -13.15
C ARG A 552 21.14 12.08 -11.85
N GLU A 553 22.06 12.92 -11.40
CA GLU A 553 21.89 13.77 -10.21
C GLU A 553 20.97 14.98 -10.47
N SER A 554 20.74 15.33 -11.73
CA SER A 554 19.93 16.50 -12.11
C SER A 554 19.14 16.28 -13.40
N LEU A 555 18.04 17.03 -13.50
CA LEU A 555 17.15 17.09 -14.65
C LEU A 555 17.50 18.29 -15.54
N THR A 556 17.27 18.18 -16.86
CA THR A 556 17.42 19.32 -17.76
C THR A 556 16.28 20.33 -17.59
N LYS A 557 16.46 21.55 -18.12
CA LYS A 557 15.43 22.59 -18.05
C LYS A 557 14.14 22.17 -18.77
N GLU A 558 14.27 21.45 -19.88
CA GLU A 558 13.15 20.94 -20.68
C GLU A 558 12.37 19.88 -19.90
N GLU A 559 13.08 18.98 -19.20
CA GLU A 559 12.49 17.97 -18.32
C GLU A 559 11.75 18.61 -17.16
N ILE A 560 12.37 19.57 -16.47
CA ILE A 560 11.75 20.32 -15.37
C ILE A 560 10.47 21.02 -15.87
N ALA A 561 10.50 21.65 -17.04
CA ALA A 561 9.33 22.32 -17.62
C ALA A 561 8.21 21.31 -17.95
N ALA A 562 8.54 20.15 -18.52
CA ALA A 562 7.58 19.11 -18.85
C ALA A 562 6.97 18.45 -17.60
N LEU A 563 7.80 18.07 -16.63
CA LEU A 563 7.38 17.53 -15.34
C LEU A 563 6.53 18.53 -14.57
N THR A 564 6.90 19.82 -14.59
CA THR A 564 6.10 20.87 -13.95
C THR A 564 4.69 20.94 -14.52
N ARG A 565 4.53 20.84 -15.85
CA ARG A 565 3.20 20.81 -16.48
C ARG A 565 2.40 19.59 -16.06
N LEU A 566 3.03 18.41 -16.05
CA LEU A 566 2.38 17.16 -15.64
C LEU A 566 2.01 17.15 -14.15
N ALA A 567 2.91 17.61 -13.28
CA ALA A 567 2.68 17.74 -11.85
C ALA A 567 1.52 18.70 -11.55
N LYS A 568 1.48 19.87 -12.20
CA LYS A 568 0.34 20.82 -12.09
C LYS A 568 -0.98 20.21 -12.56
N PHE A 569 -0.96 19.37 -13.60
CA PHE A 569 -2.14 18.63 -14.04
C PHE A 569 -2.64 17.66 -12.96
N GLY A 570 -1.74 16.88 -12.37
CA GLY A 570 -2.05 15.87 -11.34
C GLY A 570 -2.35 16.44 -9.96
N ARG A 571 -1.91 17.67 -9.66
CA ARG A 571 -2.12 18.37 -8.37
C ARG A 571 -3.55 18.80 -8.08
N LYS A 572 -4.52 18.54 -8.95
CA LYS A 572 -5.94 18.84 -8.67
C LYS A 572 -6.35 18.15 -7.36
N HIS A 573 -7.01 18.90 -6.48
CA HIS A 573 -7.54 18.35 -5.24
C HIS A 573 -8.53 17.22 -5.56
N TRP A 574 -8.29 16.03 -5.02
CA TRP A 574 -9.11 14.85 -5.27
C TRP A 574 -9.75 14.30 -4.01
N LYS A 575 -8.92 13.84 -3.07
CA LYS A 575 -9.33 13.40 -1.72
C LYS A 575 -8.63 14.29 -0.68
N ALA A 576 -9.07 14.29 0.58
CA ALA A 576 -8.44 15.13 1.59
C ALA A 576 -6.93 14.86 1.65
N GLU A 577 -6.13 15.92 1.54
CA GLU A 577 -4.66 15.87 1.54
C GLU A 577 -4.03 15.02 0.42
N ARG A 578 -4.79 14.61 -0.61
CA ARG A 578 -4.29 13.79 -1.72
C ARG A 578 -4.59 14.42 -3.09
N PRO A 579 -3.55 14.74 -3.89
CA PRO A 579 -3.73 15.13 -5.29
C PRO A 579 -4.27 13.98 -6.14
N LEU A 580 -4.90 14.30 -7.27
CA LEU A 580 -5.46 13.33 -8.21
C LEU A 580 -4.41 12.34 -8.73
N ASN A 581 -3.26 12.85 -9.18
CA ASN A 581 -2.13 12.02 -9.64
C ASN A 581 -0.82 12.69 -9.19
N PRO A 582 -0.33 12.40 -7.98
CA PRO A 582 0.96 12.94 -7.53
C PRO A 582 2.09 12.47 -8.46
N VAL A 583 3.05 13.35 -8.72
CA VAL A 583 4.30 13.01 -9.40
C VAL A 583 5.39 12.77 -8.34
N LEU A 584 6.12 11.68 -8.45
CA LEU A 584 7.32 11.39 -7.66
C LEU A 584 8.53 11.47 -8.57
N ILE A 585 9.55 12.20 -8.15
CA ILE A 585 10.81 12.32 -8.90
C ILE A 585 11.92 11.70 -8.06
N LEU A 586 12.64 10.76 -8.65
CA LEU A 586 13.80 10.11 -8.05
C LEU A 586 15.00 10.30 -8.97
N THR A 587 16.10 10.77 -8.40
CA THR A 587 17.36 11.02 -9.09
C THR A 587 18.43 10.07 -8.54
N GLY A 588 19.67 10.20 -9.02
CA GLY A 588 20.80 9.47 -8.45
C GLY A 588 20.95 9.66 -6.94
N ALA A 589 20.49 10.79 -6.38
CA ALA A 589 20.52 11.07 -4.94
C ALA A 589 19.71 10.03 -4.13
N GLU A 590 18.54 9.62 -4.60
CA GLU A 590 17.73 8.60 -3.94
C GLU A 590 18.13 7.17 -4.32
N LEU A 591 18.58 6.96 -5.56
CA LEU A 591 18.75 5.62 -6.15
C LEU A 591 20.14 5.00 -5.92
N LEU A 592 21.20 5.82 -5.74
CA LEU A 592 22.59 5.36 -5.63
C LEU A 592 23.11 5.39 -4.18
N THR A 593 22.21 5.20 -3.22
CA THR A 593 22.51 5.14 -1.78
C THR A 593 21.64 4.07 -1.11
N TRP A 594 21.96 3.70 0.13
CA TRP A 594 21.09 2.89 0.98
C TRP A 594 20.29 3.73 1.99
N GLU A 595 20.54 5.03 2.07
CA GLU A 595 19.80 5.96 2.95
C GLU A 595 18.43 6.37 2.39
N HIS A 596 17.35 6.21 3.13
CA HIS A 596 16.02 6.64 2.69
C HIS A 596 15.82 8.16 2.89
N PRO A 597 14.85 8.81 2.23
CA PRO A 597 14.49 10.18 2.56
C PRO A 597 14.14 10.32 4.05
N PRO A 598 14.56 11.42 4.71
CA PRO A 598 15.35 12.53 4.17
C PRO A 598 16.87 12.28 4.11
N LEU A 599 17.37 11.20 4.71
CA LEU A 599 18.80 10.90 4.90
C LEU A 599 19.59 10.77 3.59
N CYS A 600 18.95 10.43 2.47
CA CYS A 600 19.61 10.46 1.15
C CYS A 600 19.99 11.85 0.65
N TRP A 601 19.38 12.91 1.19
CA TRP A 601 19.60 14.27 0.72
C TRP A 601 20.72 14.96 1.48
N ASN A 602 21.19 16.10 0.97
CA ASN A 602 22.18 16.93 1.67
C ASN A 602 21.60 17.54 2.97
N GLU A 603 22.46 18.05 3.85
CA GLU A 603 22.07 18.57 5.17
C GLU A 603 21.04 19.71 5.14
N GLU A 604 21.03 20.52 4.09
CA GLU A 604 20.06 21.61 3.92
C GLU A 604 18.67 21.04 3.67
N LEU A 605 18.56 20.10 2.72
CA LEU A 605 17.32 19.41 2.40
C LEU A 605 16.84 18.54 3.56
N GLN A 606 17.75 17.88 4.27
CA GLN A 606 17.41 17.11 5.47
C GLN A 606 16.72 17.98 6.53
N ARG A 607 17.28 19.17 6.81
CA ARG A 607 16.66 20.11 7.77
C ARG A 607 15.29 20.58 7.31
N ARG A 608 15.16 20.92 6.02
CA ARG A 608 13.89 21.40 5.45
C ARG A 608 12.81 20.33 5.40
N PHE A 609 13.17 19.07 5.14
CA PHE A 609 12.25 17.96 4.90
C PHE A 609 12.40 16.82 5.93
N HIS A 610 12.70 17.17 7.18
CA HIS A 610 12.96 16.21 8.27
C HIS A 610 11.78 15.27 8.60
N ASN A 611 10.56 15.59 8.16
CA ASN A 611 9.34 14.80 8.41
C ASN A 611 8.84 14.02 7.20
N VAL A 612 9.69 13.71 6.22
CA VAL A 612 9.29 12.89 5.06
C VAL A 612 9.44 11.42 5.41
N TYR A 613 8.33 10.77 5.75
CA TYR A 613 8.31 9.34 6.12
C TYR A 613 7.42 8.50 5.20
N SER A 614 6.35 9.10 4.67
CA SER A 614 5.42 8.43 3.77
C SER A 614 5.76 8.64 2.30
N LEU A 615 5.24 7.75 1.45
CA LEU A 615 5.38 7.88 0.00
C LEU A 615 4.71 9.15 -0.54
N MET A 616 3.60 9.57 0.07
CA MET A 616 2.90 10.81 -0.29
C MET A 616 3.68 12.06 0.08
N GLU A 617 4.30 12.10 1.27
CA GLU A 617 5.19 13.19 1.66
C GLU A 617 6.40 13.28 0.73
N HIS A 618 6.95 12.13 0.32
CA HIS A 618 8.06 12.09 -0.63
C HIS A 618 7.67 12.65 -2.01
N CYS A 619 6.45 12.35 -2.50
CA CYS A 619 5.94 12.97 -3.72
C CYS A 619 5.86 14.50 -3.59
N ASN A 620 5.42 15.02 -2.44
CA ASN A 620 5.34 16.46 -2.20
C ASN A 620 6.74 17.09 -2.12
N ALA A 621 7.66 16.47 -1.37
CA ALA A 621 9.02 16.94 -1.20
C ALA A 621 9.82 16.94 -2.51
N SER A 622 9.80 15.83 -3.25
CA SER A 622 10.52 15.73 -4.54
C SER A 622 10.05 16.78 -5.55
N GLN A 623 8.76 17.11 -5.62
CA GLN A 623 8.29 18.19 -6.49
C GLN A 623 8.77 19.57 -6.04
N GLN A 624 8.90 19.81 -4.73
CA GLN A 624 9.48 21.07 -4.22
C GLN A 624 10.97 21.17 -4.52
N ILE A 625 11.71 20.07 -4.35
CA ILE A 625 13.16 19.98 -4.56
C ILE A 625 13.49 20.15 -6.04
N TYR A 626 12.89 19.33 -6.90
CA TYR A 626 13.32 19.21 -8.29
C TYR A 626 12.56 20.13 -9.26
N LEU A 627 11.36 20.60 -8.91
CA LEU A 627 10.55 21.46 -9.77
C LEU A 627 10.38 22.88 -9.22
N GLY A 628 10.83 23.16 -7.99
CA GLY A 628 10.65 24.45 -7.35
C GLY A 628 9.19 24.83 -7.13
N LEU A 629 8.29 23.84 -7.10
CA LEU A 629 6.86 24.08 -6.87
C LEU A 629 6.59 24.29 -5.37
N PRO A 630 5.53 25.03 -4.99
CA PRO A 630 5.11 25.10 -3.59
C PRO A 630 4.57 23.73 -3.13
N SER A 631 4.42 23.59 -1.81
CA SER A 631 3.71 22.45 -1.24
C SER A 631 2.28 22.38 -1.78
N TRP A 632 1.67 21.18 -1.78
CA TRP A 632 0.29 21.03 -2.23
C TRP A 632 -0.70 21.86 -1.40
N GLN A 633 -0.48 21.93 -0.08
CA GLN A 633 -1.31 22.70 0.85
C GLN A 633 -1.30 24.19 0.50
N GLU A 634 -0.11 24.77 0.25
CA GLU A 634 0.02 26.17 -0.16
C GLU A 634 -0.66 26.44 -1.51
N ASP A 635 -0.48 25.55 -2.49
CA ASP A 635 -1.08 25.71 -3.82
C ASP A 635 -2.62 25.63 -3.76
N TRP A 636 -3.16 24.68 -2.99
CA TRP A 636 -4.60 24.55 -2.79
C TRP A 636 -5.19 25.70 -1.99
N HIS A 637 -4.49 26.17 -0.94
CA HIS A 637 -4.94 27.33 -0.16
C HIS A 637 -4.97 28.59 -1.03
N ALA A 638 -3.92 28.85 -1.82
CA ALA A 638 -3.89 29.96 -2.77
C ALA A 638 -5.01 29.84 -3.82
N ALA A 639 -5.28 28.64 -4.33
CA ALA A 639 -6.38 28.41 -5.28
C ALA A 639 -7.76 28.65 -4.64
N PHE A 640 -7.95 28.24 -3.39
CA PHE A 640 -9.16 28.49 -2.63
C PHE A 640 -9.38 29.99 -2.40
N GLU A 641 -8.35 30.71 -1.97
CA GLU A 641 -8.40 32.16 -1.75
C GLU A 641 -8.74 32.94 -3.03
N ARG A 642 -8.13 32.58 -4.16
CA ARG A 642 -8.48 33.15 -5.47
C ARG A 642 -9.96 32.96 -5.81
N ARG A 643 -10.51 31.77 -5.56
CA ARG A 643 -11.94 31.48 -5.80
C ARG A 643 -12.85 32.27 -4.86
N ARG A 644 -12.47 32.39 -3.58
CA ARG A 644 -13.20 33.18 -2.57
C ARG A 644 -13.29 34.65 -2.98
N LEU A 645 -12.15 35.26 -3.35
CA LEU A 645 -12.11 36.65 -3.82
C LEU A 645 -12.92 36.87 -5.10
N ALA A 646 -12.85 35.94 -6.06
CA ALA A 646 -13.64 36.02 -7.29
C ALA A 646 -15.16 35.95 -7.01
N ARG A 647 -15.59 35.12 -6.05
CA ARG A 647 -17.00 35.04 -5.61
C ARG A 647 -17.43 36.34 -4.91
N ALA A 648 -16.60 36.88 -4.02
CA ALA A 648 -16.87 38.15 -3.33
C ALA A 648 -17.02 39.34 -4.31
N LYS A 649 -16.18 39.40 -5.35
CA LYS A 649 -16.30 40.41 -6.42
C LYS A 649 -17.59 40.25 -7.23
N ARG A 650 -18.02 39.02 -7.53
CA ARG A 650 -19.31 38.76 -8.20
C ARG A 650 -20.50 39.18 -7.34
N SER A 651 -20.50 38.87 -6.04
CA SER A 651 -21.58 39.30 -5.14
C SER A 651 -21.63 40.81 -4.93
N GLN A 652 -20.49 41.50 -4.91
CA GLN A 652 -20.44 42.97 -4.87
C GLN A 652 -20.88 43.63 -6.19
N GLY A 653 -20.65 42.98 -7.33
CA GLY A 653 -21.16 43.43 -8.63
C GLY A 653 -22.69 43.33 -8.74
N TRP A 654 -23.30 42.34 -8.10
CA TRP A 654 -24.76 42.17 -8.03
C TRP A 654 -25.46 43.12 -7.03
N LEU A 655 -24.73 43.68 -6.07
CA LEU A 655 -25.26 44.69 -5.13
C LEU A 655 -25.10 46.13 -5.67
N LYS A 656 -24.39 46.31 -6.80
CA LYS A 656 -24.18 47.59 -7.47
C LYS A 656 -24.93 47.73 -8.80
N ALA A 657 -25.62 46.67 -9.23
CA ALA A 657 -26.58 46.68 -10.33
C ALA A 657 -27.97 46.52 -9.73
#